data_AF-A0A6G2JDD3-F1
#
_entry.id   AF-A0A6G2JDD3-F1
#
_cell.length_a   1.000
_cell.length_b   1.000
_cell.length_c   1.000
_cell.angle_alpha   90.00
_cell.angle_beta   90.00
_cell.angle_gamma   90.00
#
_symmetry.space_group_name_H-M   'P 1'
#
loop_
_entity.id
_entity.type
_entity.pdbx_description
1 polymer ?
#
loop_
_entity_poly.entity_id
_entity_poly.type
_entity_poly.pdbx_seq_one_letter_code
_entity_poly.pdbx_strand_id
1 'polypeptide(L)'
;MSPQAKSRRWLGALSAVLVLSAAALVPISAAAAQSRQSGLADIELVRYGGTDRYATSLLVAEAVAADAGGSLEWTVLVSGERWTDAVVAAPVAGALGAPVLMISPGELRADARAFLQRVGVSKALIVGPEHARGRRGHGPGRGVSAAVIDALEDAGIAAERVAGSDRFATAVAAARRLTPGAMPGLGRTAIVASGDVFADALVAGPFAAHGSHPVLLTAPDSLNEGVAGYLAEAGISHVVLMGGAAALASGVEASIRGLGASVTRLAGATRYDTAVKAAELVDDRYSDTAGKDCFATSTIGLARARVPFDSFSAAPLLGRLCAPLVLADPASIPADTAAYLDRARTANGSVGLRVFGGDAAVSQAAIDAYLSGEGSDSEEADAEPNMPTAGSCGDASGDGAVQLVPSTFAWDPAWSPDCSKLVYSRADGLWTVNNDGSGRALLVPADGTRRYGAVWSPLGDRIAYVNGYSDGNDWISHIWTVNADGRHNNQRTSGELIDSWPTWSPDGKRIAFQRTTGRGIDQYGARNDGDKYIVVMASYGKNLTELNPGGAWEYSPAWSPDGSKLAFVASGYLMVSDVDGSNARRVIADLDHNGGLSWSPDGRRIVFIRGYRDESAVVAIGVDGADEIVVFDEDVRVRAPRWSRDGQRIAFHTVEEHDAKRRILVVSTDSGTAARVPDCRPRGVRSVTAGFPLPTWAAPSKGTLRVAVLFMDFSDAEADYTTHREAETALPRAEEFLESASYGQLDVVFMPHHEWLRAGLPYRTYFAPTVASDALSDWASAGAVELADDAVDFTRADLVLVVFPSVHFSGGLASGSATADGVSVITARVNTFEGASGGLGSWGDTAAHEIIHALGLPDFYPYGDAHQRQEAPAGHQWVQTTWGPMGLHAWFLAARDDRRLMHRWEFTNGKVSDYVPGTWMPREMLAWSRWQLGWLSDTQVACVTEAKAAVKLAPIAAPGDGVAMAAVPLSAREVIVIESRRRLGEDADFDASTLPNVVSGTSRQLAYDGILVYTVDALLDTGALPLRIAGDPGNGQTDDYPLLQAGDSVTLHGHTIAVTADDGETHTVSITRSATDP
;
A
#
# COMPACT_ATOMS: atom_id res chain seq x y z
N MET A 1 -29.23 60.43 35.17
CA MET A 1 -28.26 61.52 35.43
C MET A 1 -27.71 62.00 34.10
N SER A 2 -27.58 63.31 34.00
CA SER A 2 -26.78 64.13 33.09
C SER A 2 -25.41 63.51 32.68
N PRO A 3 -24.70 64.04 31.66
CA PRO A 3 -24.96 63.78 30.24
C PRO A 3 -23.66 63.84 29.36
N GLN A 4 -23.81 63.87 28.03
CA GLN A 4 -23.01 64.64 27.05
C GLN A 4 -21.50 64.29 26.82
N ALA A 5 -20.91 64.41 25.64
CA ALA A 5 -21.37 64.70 24.28
C ALA A 5 -20.16 64.78 23.31
N LYS A 6 -20.45 64.47 22.03
CA LYS A 6 -20.07 65.21 20.80
C LYS A 6 -18.58 65.36 20.45
N SER A 7 -18.09 64.72 19.39
CA SER A 7 -18.28 65.00 17.95
C SER A 7 -17.41 66.13 17.35
N ARG A 8 -16.78 65.79 16.21
CA ARG A 8 -16.40 66.61 15.04
C ARG A 8 -15.06 67.39 15.05
N ARG A 9 -14.20 67.09 14.05
CA ARG A 9 -13.81 67.88 12.84
C ARG A 9 -12.50 67.29 12.26
N TRP A 10 -12.43 66.79 11.03
CA TRP A 10 -12.44 67.40 9.68
C TRP A 10 -11.20 68.24 9.30
N LEU A 11 -10.66 67.89 8.10
CA LEU A 11 -9.76 68.61 7.15
C LEU A 11 -8.24 68.36 7.30
N GLY A 12 -7.47 68.05 6.24
CA GLY A 12 -7.69 67.97 4.78
C GLY A 12 -6.64 67.03 4.14
N ALA A 13 -6.92 66.30 3.05
CA ALA A 13 -7.25 66.67 1.67
C ALA A 13 -6.00 66.87 0.76
N LEU A 14 -6.14 66.38 -0.48
CA LEU A 14 -5.27 66.47 -1.70
C LEU A 14 -4.23 65.33 -1.85
N SER A 15 -4.18 64.51 -2.91
CA SER A 15 -4.77 64.45 -4.27
C SER A 15 -4.55 63.00 -4.79
N ALA A 16 -5.17 62.37 -5.79
CA ALA A 16 -6.07 62.77 -6.87
C ALA A 16 -6.66 61.49 -7.57
N VAL A 17 -7.84 61.65 -8.19
CA VAL A 17 -8.35 61.06 -9.48
C VAL A 17 -8.68 59.54 -9.49
N LEU A 18 -9.98 59.16 -9.42
CA LEU A 18 -10.95 58.83 -10.50
C LEU A 18 -10.55 57.54 -11.29
N VAL A 19 -11.35 56.46 -11.30
CA VAL A 19 -12.58 56.27 -12.10
C VAL A 19 -13.53 55.25 -11.42
N LEU A 20 -14.84 55.55 -11.40
CA LEU A 20 -15.90 54.57 -11.19
C LEU A 20 -15.99 53.65 -12.41
N SER A 21 -15.79 52.35 -12.22
CA SER A 21 -16.13 51.32 -13.20
C SER A 21 -16.71 50.11 -12.47
N ALA A 22 -17.78 49.58 -13.07
CA ALA A 22 -18.54 48.37 -12.73
C ALA A 22 -17.89 47.43 -11.71
N ALA A 23 -18.63 47.08 -10.66
CA ALA A 23 -18.35 45.87 -9.90
C ALA A 23 -18.41 44.70 -10.90
N ALA A 24 -17.23 44.23 -11.28
CA ALA A 24 -17.10 43.04 -12.09
C ALA A 24 -17.80 41.91 -11.34
N LEU A 25 -18.81 41.32 -11.97
CA LEU A 25 -19.04 39.89 -11.82
C LEU A 25 -17.66 39.25 -11.99
N VAL A 26 -17.10 38.70 -10.91
CA VAL A 26 -16.11 37.65 -11.08
C VAL A 26 -16.96 36.48 -11.57
N PRO A 27 -16.86 36.05 -12.84
CA PRO A 27 -17.36 34.75 -13.17
C PRO A 27 -16.52 33.80 -12.33
N ILE A 28 -17.14 33.12 -11.38
CA ILE A 28 -16.57 31.90 -10.84
C ILE A 28 -16.45 31.02 -12.08
N SER A 29 -15.24 30.90 -12.64
CA SER A 29 -15.00 29.93 -13.69
C SER A 29 -15.43 28.59 -13.12
N ALA A 30 -16.31 27.90 -13.85
CA ALA A 30 -16.68 26.52 -13.58
C ALA A 30 -15.44 25.78 -13.08
N ALA A 31 -15.52 25.22 -11.87
CA ALA A 31 -14.47 24.40 -11.30
C ALA A 31 -14.10 23.35 -12.35
N ALA A 32 -12.85 23.41 -12.81
CA ALA A 32 -12.44 22.86 -14.08
C ALA A 32 -12.64 21.34 -14.11
N ALA A 33 -13.62 20.89 -14.90
CA ALA A 33 -13.38 19.75 -15.76
C ALA A 33 -12.05 20.01 -16.47
N GLN A 34 -11.04 19.19 -16.20
CA GLN A 34 -9.78 19.28 -16.93
C GLN A 34 -10.04 18.87 -18.39
N SER A 35 -10.38 19.81 -19.26
CA SER A 35 -10.33 19.59 -20.70
C SER A 35 -8.87 19.74 -21.15
N ARG A 36 -8.12 18.64 -21.18
CA ARG A 36 -6.87 18.60 -21.95
C ARG A 36 -7.23 18.19 -23.38
N GLN A 37 -6.91 19.04 -24.35
CA GLN A 37 -6.84 18.60 -25.75
C GLN A 37 -5.66 17.63 -25.86
N SER A 38 -5.94 16.33 -25.87
CA SER A 38 -5.00 15.31 -26.36
C SER A 38 -4.72 15.59 -27.84
N GLY A 39 -3.47 15.36 -28.29
CA GLY A 39 -3.01 15.65 -29.66
C GLY A 39 -3.63 14.80 -30.78
N LEU A 40 -4.86 14.33 -30.62
CA LEU A 40 -5.67 13.64 -31.62
C LEU A 40 -7.02 14.37 -31.70
N ALA A 41 -7.34 14.92 -32.87
CA ALA A 41 -8.43 15.88 -33.08
C ALA A 41 -9.86 15.35 -32.83
N ASP A 42 -10.01 14.08 -32.48
CA ASP A 42 -11.27 13.32 -32.60
C ASP A 42 -11.82 12.81 -31.25
N ILE A 43 -11.19 13.09 -30.10
CA ILE A 43 -11.72 12.70 -28.77
C ILE A 43 -11.75 13.87 -27.78
N GLU A 44 -12.92 14.16 -27.21
CA GLU A 44 -13.12 15.18 -26.16
C GLU A 44 -13.22 14.50 -24.78
N LEU A 45 -12.17 14.60 -23.96
CA LEU A 45 -12.11 13.96 -22.65
C LEU A 45 -12.59 14.89 -21.53
N VAL A 46 -13.57 14.45 -20.73
CA VAL A 46 -13.96 15.10 -19.47
C VAL A 46 -13.97 14.08 -18.34
N ARG A 47 -13.21 14.36 -17.29
CA ARG A 47 -13.10 13.50 -16.10
C ARG A 47 -13.83 14.11 -14.91
N TYR A 48 -14.64 13.28 -14.25
CA TYR A 48 -15.26 13.54 -12.96
C TYR A 48 -14.58 12.64 -11.92
N GLY A 49 -13.52 13.11 -11.26
CA GLY A 49 -12.77 12.33 -10.27
C GLY A 49 -12.29 13.21 -9.12
N GLY A 50 -12.78 12.91 -7.91
CA GLY A 50 -12.37 13.56 -6.67
C GLY A 50 -11.38 12.71 -5.87
N THR A 51 -10.95 13.21 -4.71
CA THR A 51 -10.06 12.49 -3.77
C THR A 51 -10.70 11.23 -3.18
N ASP A 52 -12.03 11.15 -3.20
CA ASP A 52 -12.83 10.03 -2.74
C ASP A 52 -14.14 9.93 -3.54
N ARG A 53 -14.96 8.92 -3.22
CA ARG A 53 -16.27 8.68 -3.85
C ARG A 53 -17.29 9.80 -3.60
N TYR A 54 -17.19 10.48 -2.47
CA TYR A 54 -18.11 11.56 -2.09
C TYR A 54 -17.82 12.80 -2.93
N ALA A 55 -16.54 13.19 -3.00
CA ALA A 55 -16.04 14.27 -3.86
C ALA A 55 -16.31 13.97 -5.34
N THR A 56 -16.14 12.72 -5.78
CA THR A 56 -16.49 12.32 -7.15
C THR A 56 -18.00 12.47 -7.41
N SER A 57 -18.85 11.98 -6.50
CA SER A 57 -20.30 12.13 -6.63
C SER A 57 -20.75 13.59 -6.63
N LEU A 58 -20.03 14.46 -5.91
CA LEU A 58 -20.25 15.90 -5.90
C LEU A 58 -19.90 16.53 -7.25
N LEU A 59 -18.76 16.18 -7.85
CA LEU A 59 -18.38 16.64 -9.20
C LEU A 59 -19.40 16.21 -10.27
N VAL A 60 -19.95 15.00 -10.15
CA VAL A 60 -21.03 14.55 -11.04
C VAL A 60 -22.31 15.34 -10.79
N ALA A 61 -22.65 15.63 -9.53
CA ALA A 61 -23.82 16.45 -9.18
C ALA A 61 -23.70 17.90 -9.71
N GLU A 62 -22.50 18.48 -9.68
CA GLU A 62 -22.21 19.78 -10.31
C GLU A 62 -22.46 19.76 -11.82
N ALA A 63 -22.06 18.67 -12.50
CA ALA A 63 -22.31 18.50 -13.92
C ALA A 63 -23.80 18.36 -14.24
N VAL A 64 -24.55 17.62 -13.41
CA VAL A 64 -26.02 17.54 -13.52
C VAL A 64 -26.67 18.91 -13.32
N ALA A 65 -26.22 19.69 -12.32
CA ALA A 65 -26.72 21.03 -12.07
C ALA A 65 -26.43 21.97 -13.25
N ALA A 66 -25.21 21.92 -13.80
CA ALA A 66 -24.82 22.72 -14.96
C ALA A 66 -25.69 22.40 -16.20
N ASP A 67 -25.93 21.13 -16.47
CA ASP A 67 -26.81 20.68 -17.55
C ASP A 67 -28.29 21.07 -17.33
N ALA A 68 -28.71 21.17 -16.06
CA ALA A 68 -30.03 21.64 -15.66
C ALA A 68 -30.18 23.17 -15.59
N GLY A 69 -29.18 23.95 -16.05
CA GLY A 69 -29.24 25.41 -16.07
C GLY A 69 -28.80 26.09 -14.76
N GLY A 70 -28.08 25.36 -13.89
CA GLY A 70 -27.44 25.85 -12.67
C GLY A 70 -28.28 25.75 -11.39
N SER A 71 -29.51 25.24 -11.47
CA SER A 71 -30.41 25.06 -10.33
C SER A 71 -31.06 23.68 -10.32
N LEU A 72 -31.23 23.10 -9.14
CA LEU A 72 -31.87 21.79 -8.94
C LEU A 72 -32.93 21.89 -7.86
N GLU A 73 -34.13 21.34 -8.09
CA GLU A 73 -35.17 21.26 -7.05
C GLU A 73 -34.91 20.08 -6.10
N TRP A 74 -34.48 18.95 -6.66
CA TRP A 74 -34.32 17.67 -5.99
C TRP A 74 -32.87 17.20 -5.95
N THR A 75 -32.52 16.45 -4.91
CA THR A 75 -31.34 15.59 -4.85
C THR A 75 -31.73 14.19 -4.36
N VAL A 76 -31.03 13.15 -4.82
CA VAL A 76 -31.19 11.79 -4.28
C VAL A 76 -29.93 11.43 -3.50
N LEU A 77 -30.08 11.10 -2.22
CA LEU A 77 -28.98 10.75 -1.33
C LEU A 77 -28.93 9.25 -1.10
N VAL A 78 -27.72 8.72 -1.19
CA VAL A 78 -27.42 7.32 -0.85
C VAL A 78 -26.17 7.26 0.01
N SER A 79 -26.04 6.20 0.79
CA SER A 79 -24.79 5.96 1.52
C SER A 79 -23.67 5.59 0.56
N GLY A 80 -22.51 6.24 0.68
CA GLY A 80 -21.31 5.89 -0.07
C GLY A 80 -20.72 4.52 0.27
N GLU A 81 -21.24 3.86 1.31
CA GLU A 81 -20.86 2.50 1.71
C GLU A 81 -21.78 1.43 1.13
N ARG A 82 -22.92 1.79 0.50
CA ARG A 82 -23.96 0.86 0.05
C ARG A 82 -24.26 0.99 -1.44
N TRP A 83 -23.62 0.15 -2.24
CA TRP A 83 -23.77 0.18 -3.71
C TRP A 83 -25.17 -0.20 -4.20
N THR A 84 -25.87 -1.10 -3.49
CA THR A 84 -27.19 -1.60 -3.89
C THR A 84 -28.22 -0.47 -3.89
N ASP A 85 -28.16 0.43 -2.92
CA ASP A 85 -29.04 1.59 -2.82
C ASP A 85 -28.76 2.60 -3.94
N ALA A 86 -27.50 2.80 -4.31
CA ALA A 86 -27.10 3.71 -5.39
C ALA A 86 -27.63 3.29 -6.76
N VAL A 87 -27.55 1.99 -7.09
CA VAL A 87 -28.04 1.47 -8.38
C VAL A 87 -29.56 1.59 -8.50
N VAL A 88 -30.31 1.29 -7.44
CA VAL A 88 -31.78 1.36 -7.48
C VAL A 88 -32.30 2.80 -7.35
N ALA A 89 -31.47 3.72 -6.85
CA ALA A 89 -31.75 5.15 -6.80
C ALA A 89 -31.63 5.82 -8.18
N ALA A 90 -30.77 5.32 -9.07
CA ALA A 90 -30.48 5.96 -10.35
C ALA A 90 -31.73 6.23 -11.23
N PRO A 91 -32.67 5.29 -11.40
CA PRO A 91 -33.91 5.54 -12.15
C PRO A 91 -34.79 6.63 -11.51
N VAL A 92 -34.86 6.66 -10.17
CA VAL A 92 -35.61 7.65 -9.41
C VAL A 92 -35.00 9.04 -9.58
N ALA A 93 -33.67 9.13 -9.47
CA ALA A 93 -32.94 10.36 -9.69
C ALA A 93 -33.13 10.88 -11.13
N GLY A 94 -33.08 10.00 -12.13
CA GLY A 94 -33.38 10.34 -13.52
C GLY A 94 -34.77 10.93 -13.72
N ALA A 95 -35.81 10.29 -13.16
CA ALA A 95 -37.19 10.75 -13.24
C ALA A 95 -37.43 12.10 -12.51
N LEU A 96 -36.68 12.38 -11.44
CA LEU A 96 -36.73 13.65 -10.72
C LEU A 96 -35.86 14.75 -11.35
N GLY A 97 -35.07 14.43 -12.37
CA GLY A 97 -34.05 15.34 -12.90
C GLY A 97 -32.97 15.70 -11.87
N ALA A 98 -32.75 14.81 -10.90
CA ALA A 98 -31.88 15.01 -9.74
C ALA A 98 -30.55 14.26 -9.90
N PRO A 99 -29.45 14.72 -9.28
CA PRO A 99 -28.24 13.93 -9.13
C PRO A 99 -28.42 12.85 -8.06
N VAL A 100 -27.61 11.78 -8.16
CA VAL A 100 -27.34 10.88 -7.03
C VAL A 100 -26.08 11.38 -6.34
N LEU A 101 -26.23 11.86 -5.10
CA LEU A 101 -25.13 12.32 -4.27
C LEU A 101 -24.84 11.27 -3.19
N MET A 102 -23.58 10.85 -3.10
CA MET A 102 -23.14 9.93 -2.05
C MET A 102 -22.76 10.71 -0.81
N ILE A 103 -23.19 10.21 0.34
CA ILE A 103 -22.87 10.81 1.63
C ILE A 103 -22.30 9.77 2.59
N SER A 104 -21.49 10.25 3.53
CA SER A 104 -21.05 9.43 4.65
C SER A 104 -22.27 9.02 5.49
N PRO A 105 -22.36 7.78 6.00
CA PRO A 105 -23.53 7.31 6.75
C PRO A 105 -23.95 8.21 7.91
N GLY A 106 -22.98 8.83 8.59
CA GLY A 106 -23.19 9.62 9.80
C GLY A 106 -23.24 11.13 9.62
N GLU A 107 -22.85 11.68 8.46
CA GLU A 107 -22.56 13.11 8.34
C GLU A 107 -22.85 13.65 6.93
N LEU A 108 -23.48 14.84 6.88
CA LEU A 108 -23.55 15.66 5.68
C LEU A 108 -22.32 16.59 5.64
N ARG A 109 -21.34 16.26 4.80
CA ARG A 109 -20.11 17.05 4.64
C ARG A 109 -20.42 18.51 4.28
N ALA A 110 -19.55 19.41 4.72
CA ALA A 110 -19.71 20.85 4.50
C ALA A 110 -19.73 21.25 3.02
N ASP A 111 -18.94 20.57 2.18
CA ASP A 111 -18.89 20.78 0.73
C ASP A 111 -20.20 20.37 0.02
N ALA A 112 -20.73 19.20 0.37
CA ALA A 112 -22.04 18.73 -0.08
C ALA A 112 -23.15 19.69 0.35
N ARG A 113 -23.14 20.13 1.62
CA ARG A 113 -24.13 21.12 2.12
C ARG A 113 -24.05 22.44 1.36
N ALA A 114 -22.84 22.96 1.15
CA ALA A 114 -22.63 24.20 0.41
C ALA A 114 -23.12 24.11 -1.04
N PHE A 115 -22.88 22.98 -1.71
CA PHE A 115 -23.41 22.70 -3.04
C PHE A 115 -24.93 22.73 -3.05
N LEU A 116 -25.59 21.94 -2.19
CA LEU A 116 -27.05 21.83 -2.15
C LEU A 116 -27.72 23.20 -1.96
N GLN A 117 -27.16 24.04 -1.08
CA GLN A 117 -27.65 25.40 -0.87
C GLN A 117 -27.41 26.31 -2.08
N ARG A 118 -26.23 26.23 -2.69
CA ARG A 118 -25.85 27.08 -3.84
C ARG A 118 -26.70 26.79 -5.07
N VAL A 119 -27.03 25.52 -5.34
CA VAL A 119 -27.88 25.12 -6.47
C VAL A 119 -29.38 25.17 -6.15
N GLY A 120 -29.76 25.58 -4.94
CA GLY A 120 -31.15 25.83 -4.56
C GLY A 120 -32.00 24.57 -4.35
N VAL A 121 -31.38 23.44 -3.97
CA VAL A 121 -32.11 22.20 -3.66
C VAL A 121 -33.06 22.45 -2.50
N SER A 122 -34.32 22.08 -2.68
CA SER A 122 -35.38 22.23 -1.68
C SER A 122 -35.93 20.89 -1.17
N LYS A 123 -35.64 19.79 -1.88
CA LYS A 123 -36.11 18.45 -1.53
C LYS A 123 -35.00 17.40 -1.69
N ALA A 124 -34.90 16.50 -0.73
CA ALA A 124 -33.95 15.39 -0.74
C ALA A 124 -34.68 14.06 -0.56
N LEU A 125 -34.41 13.10 -1.44
CA LEU A 125 -34.87 11.72 -1.31
C LEU A 125 -33.71 10.83 -0.86
N ILE A 126 -33.82 10.23 0.32
CA ILE A 126 -32.84 9.30 0.85
C ILE A 126 -33.26 7.88 0.47
N VAL A 127 -32.45 7.19 -0.30
CA VAL A 127 -32.68 5.78 -0.66
C VAL A 127 -31.77 4.90 0.17
N GLY A 128 -32.37 3.97 0.93
CA GLY A 128 -31.66 3.06 1.82
C GLY A 128 -32.12 3.17 3.29
N PRO A 129 -31.83 2.14 4.10
CA PRO A 129 -32.25 2.08 5.49
C PRO A 129 -31.62 3.20 6.33
N GLU A 130 -32.18 3.42 7.52
CA GLU A 130 -31.56 4.28 8.52
C GLU A 130 -30.28 3.62 9.07
N HIS A 131 -29.28 4.43 9.41
CA HIS A 131 -28.11 3.96 10.16
C HIS A 131 -28.52 3.51 11.58
N ALA A 132 -28.78 2.22 11.76
CA ALA A 132 -29.05 1.62 13.06
C ALA A 132 -28.27 0.30 13.20
N ARG A 133 -27.58 0.12 14.34
CA ARG A 133 -26.92 -1.16 14.70
C ARG A 133 -28.00 -2.27 14.78
N GLY A 134 -27.75 -3.48 14.28
CA GLY A 134 -28.64 -4.62 14.52
C GLY A 134 -29.59 -5.07 13.39
N ARG A 135 -29.70 -4.39 12.24
CA ARG A 135 -30.69 -4.78 11.20
C ARG A 135 -30.09 -5.69 10.12
N ARG A 136 -30.14 -7.01 10.39
CA ARG A 136 -29.77 -8.08 9.45
C ARG A 136 -30.80 -8.18 8.31
N GLY A 137 -30.38 -7.93 7.06
CA GLY A 137 -31.21 -8.11 5.85
C GLY A 137 -30.87 -7.18 4.68
N HIS A 138 -30.31 -6.01 4.96
CA HIS A 138 -30.12 -4.97 3.94
C HIS A 138 -28.85 -5.10 3.07
N GLY A 139 -27.92 -5.99 3.41
CA GLY A 139 -26.64 -6.11 2.68
C GLY A 139 -25.53 -5.19 3.18
N PRO A 140 -24.30 -5.35 2.64
CA PRO A 140 -23.10 -4.74 3.20
C PRO A 140 -23.13 -3.21 3.14
N GLY A 141 -22.61 -2.57 4.19
CA GLY A 141 -22.50 -1.11 4.32
C GLY A 141 -23.64 -0.49 5.14
N ARG A 142 -23.37 0.70 5.71
CA ARG A 142 -24.29 1.40 6.62
C ARG A 142 -25.26 2.32 5.87
N GLY A 143 -26.52 2.35 6.30
CA GLY A 143 -27.52 3.28 5.78
C GLY A 143 -27.25 4.73 6.18
N VAL A 144 -28.03 5.68 5.65
CA VAL A 144 -27.92 7.12 6.02
C VAL A 144 -28.57 7.35 7.38
N SER A 145 -27.89 8.03 8.31
CA SER A 145 -28.39 8.29 9.67
C SER A 145 -29.47 9.38 9.73
N ALA A 146 -30.15 9.48 10.88
CA ALA A 146 -31.03 10.60 11.19
C ALA A 146 -30.28 11.94 11.26
N ALA A 147 -29.01 11.95 11.70
CA ALA A 147 -28.23 13.18 11.81
C ALA A 147 -28.03 13.89 10.46
N VAL A 148 -27.98 13.13 9.35
CA VAL A 148 -27.94 13.72 8.00
C VAL A 148 -29.28 14.32 7.61
N ILE A 149 -30.40 13.69 7.99
CA ILE A 149 -31.74 14.26 7.80
C ILE A 149 -31.85 15.59 8.55
N ASP A 150 -31.47 15.60 9.83
CA ASP A 150 -31.50 16.81 10.66
C ASP A 150 -30.66 17.93 10.02
N ALA A 151 -29.46 17.60 9.51
CA ALA A 151 -28.59 18.57 8.84
C ALA A 151 -29.17 19.12 7.52
N LEU A 152 -29.98 18.33 6.79
CA LEU A 152 -30.69 18.79 5.59
C LEU A 152 -31.85 19.71 5.97
N GLU A 153 -32.62 19.36 6.99
CA GLU A 153 -33.72 20.18 7.51
C GLU A 153 -33.22 21.53 8.04
N ASP A 154 -32.10 21.52 8.78
CA ASP A 154 -31.38 22.72 9.22
C ASP A 154 -30.87 23.58 8.05
N ALA A 155 -30.64 22.98 6.89
CA ALA A 155 -30.29 23.68 5.65
C ALA A 155 -31.52 24.17 4.86
N GLY A 156 -32.74 23.94 5.36
CA GLY A 156 -34.00 24.30 4.70
C GLY A 156 -34.43 23.32 3.60
N ILE A 157 -33.91 22.10 3.61
CA ILE A 157 -34.16 21.07 2.60
C ILE A 157 -35.09 20.01 3.18
N ALA A 158 -36.26 19.82 2.58
CA ALA A 158 -37.21 18.81 3.03
C ALA A 158 -36.70 17.41 2.65
N ALA A 159 -36.46 16.55 3.64
CA ALA A 159 -35.95 15.20 3.40
C ALA A 159 -37.03 14.13 3.58
N GLU A 160 -37.05 13.14 2.70
CA GLU A 160 -37.87 11.94 2.84
C GLU A 160 -37.06 10.68 2.58
N ARG A 161 -37.44 9.55 3.20
CA ARG A 161 -36.71 8.28 3.09
C ARG A 161 -37.53 7.21 2.38
N VAL A 162 -36.85 6.43 1.53
CA VAL A 162 -37.36 5.22 0.89
C VAL A 162 -36.45 4.05 1.25
N ALA A 163 -37.00 3.08 1.97
CA ALA A 163 -36.31 1.86 2.38
C ALA A 163 -37.30 0.70 2.50
N GLY A 164 -36.84 -0.52 2.24
CA GLY A 164 -37.57 -1.76 2.52
C GLY A 164 -37.12 -2.41 3.83
N SER A 165 -37.36 -3.72 3.97
CA SER A 165 -36.80 -4.57 5.04
C SER A 165 -35.45 -5.22 4.68
N ASP A 166 -35.14 -5.25 3.38
CA ASP A 166 -33.88 -5.74 2.81
C ASP A 166 -33.56 -4.97 1.52
N ARG A 167 -32.49 -5.33 0.82
CA ARG A 167 -32.09 -4.67 -0.44
C ARG A 167 -33.11 -4.86 -1.58
N PHE A 168 -33.83 -5.97 -1.59
CA PHE A 168 -34.83 -6.29 -2.62
C PHE A 168 -36.09 -5.47 -2.40
N ALA A 169 -36.53 -5.37 -1.15
CA ALA A 169 -37.63 -4.53 -0.72
C ALA A 169 -37.31 -3.04 -0.89
N THR A 170 -36.07 -2.60 -0.65
CA THR A 170 -35.64 -1.22 -0.96
C THR A 170 -35.71 -0.96 -2.47
N ALA A 171 -35.29 -1.92 -3.31
CA ALA A 171 -35.42 -1.80 -4.77
C ALA A 171 -36.89 -1.65 -5.20
N VAL A 172 -37.79 -2.46 -4.63
CA VAL A 172 -39.25 -2.35 -4.89
C VAL A 172 -39.82 -1.02 -4.38
N ALA A 173 -39.39 -0.55 -3.21
CA ALA A 173 -39.83 0.73 -2.64
C ALA A 173 -39.37 1.92 -3.50
N ALA A 174 -38.14 1.90 -4.00
CA ALA A 174 -37.63 2.88 -4.96
C ALA A 174 -38.38 2.80 -6.30
N ALA A 175 -38.64 1.59 -6.80
CA ALA A 175 -39.40 1.38 -8.03
C ALA A 175 -40.83 1.94 -7.96
N ARG A 176 -41.50 1.85 -6.80
CA ARG A 176 -42.82 2.45 -6.58
C ARG A 176 -42.84 3.98 -6.58
N ARG A 177 -41.68 4.64 -6.54
CA ARG A 177 -41.59 6.10 -6.77
C ARG A 177 -41.65 6.48 -8.25
N LEU A 178 -41.62 5.49 -9.14
CA LEU A 178 -41.59 5.67 -10.59
C LEU A 178 -42.91 5.27 -11.22
N THR A 179 -43.22 5.90 -12.35
CA THR A 179 -44.15 5.33 -13.33
C THR A 179 -43.28 4.66 -14.41
N PRO A 180 -43.23 3.31 -14.49
CA PRO A 180 -42.29 2.65 -15.39
C PRO A 180 -42.54 3.01 -16.86
N GLY A 181 -41.51 3.51 -17.52
CA GLY A 181 -41.55 3.85 -18.95
C GLY A 181 -41.56 2.62 -19.85
N ALA A 182 -41.94 2.84 -21.12
CA ALA A 182 -41.82 1.84 -22.17
C ALA A 182 -40.49 1.98 -22.90
N MET A 183 -39.73 0.88 -23.01
CA MET A 183 -38.57 0.81 -23.88
C MET A 183 -39.09 0.68 -25.33
N PRO A 184 -38.67 1.55 -26.26
CA PRO A 184 -39.17 1.54 -27.64
C PRO A 184 -39.01 0.18 -28.31
N GLY A 185 -40.11 -0.31 -28.90
CA GLY A 185 -40.17 -1.62 -29.56
C GLY A 185 -40.34 -2.84 -28.63
N LEU A 186 -40.22 -2.69 -27.32
CA LEU A 186 -40.27 -3.81 -26.36
C LEU A 186 -41.42 -3.69 -25.34
N GLY A 187 -41.80 -2.47 -24.95
CA GLY A 187 -42.92 -2.20 -24.04
C GLY A 187 -42.51 -1.74 -22.65
N ARG A 188 -43.46 -1.71 -21.70
CA ARG A 188 -43.21 -1.23 -20.33
C ARG A 188 -42.13 -2.08 -19.67
N THR A 189 -41.00 -1.46 -19.34
CA THR A 189 -39.76 -2.16 -19.06
C THR A 189 -39.29 -1.98 -17.61
N ALA A 190 -38.84 -3.07 -16.99
CA ALA A 190 -38.05 -3.07 -15.77
C ALA A 190 -36.71 -3.79 -16.00
N ILE A 191 -35.71 -3.47 -15.19
CA ILE A 191 -34.40 -4.12 -15.21
C ILE A 191 -34.30 -5.01 -13.99
N VAL A 192 -33.88 -6.26 -14.16
CA VAL A 192 -33.63 -7.19 -13.07
C VAL A 192 -32.16 -7.59 -13.09
N ALA A 193 -31.48 -7.39 -11.97
CA ALA A 193 -30.07 -7.71 -11.78
C ALA A 193 -29.86 -8.50 -10.48
N SER A 194 -28.68 -9.11 -10.35
CA SER A 194 -28.29 -9.79 -9.11
C SER A 194 -28.07 -8.77 -7.98
N GLY A 195 -28.61 -9.06 -6.80
CA GLY A 195 -28.33 -8.30 -5.57
C GLY A 195 -26.94 -8.55 -5.00
N ASP A 196 -26.19 -9.53 -5.53
CA ASP A 196 -24.91 -9.99 -5.01
C ASP A 196 -23.71 -9.48 -5.84
N VAL A 197 -23.93 -9.07 -7.09
CA VAL A 197 -22.89 -8.59 -8.02
C VAL A 197 -23.34 -7.28 -8.66
N PHE A 198 -22.48 -6.27 -8.64
CA PHE A 198 -22.86 -4.89 -9.02
C PHE A 198 -22.69 -4.57 -10.52
N ALA A 199 -21.76 -5.23 -11.22
CA ALA A 199 -21.25 -4.75 -12.52
C ALA A 199 -22.36 -4.71 -13.58
N ASP A 200 -23.17 -5.75 -13.63
CA ASP A 200 -24.28 -5.89 -14.58
C ASP A 200 -25.41 -4.89 -14.27
N ALA A 201 -25.58 -4.52 -13.00
CA ALA A 201 -26.60 -3.55 -12.59
C ALA A 201 -26.16 -2.10 -12.84
N LEU A 202 -24.86 -1.79 -12.71
CA LEU A 202 -24.28 -0.46 -12.92
C LEU A 202 -24.45 0.02 -14.36
N VAL A 203 -24.10 -0.83 -15.34
CA VAL A 203 -24.12 -0.45 -16.77
C VAL A 203 -25.54 -0.25 -17.31
N ALA A 204 -26.55 -0.76 -16.61
CA ALA A 204 -27.95 -0.48 -16.93
C ALA A 204 -28.40 0.92 -16.50
N GLY A 205 -27.69 1.54 -15.56
CA GLY A 205 -28.06 2.79 -14.90
C GLY A 205 -28.43 3.94 -15.86
N PRO A 206 -27.63 4.26 -16.90
CA PRO A 206 -27.92 5.38 -17.79
C PRO A 206 -29.28 5.27 -18.51
N PHE A 207 -29.56 4.14 -19.15
CA PHE A 207 -30.84 3.95 -19.83
C PHE A 207 -31.99 3.70 -18.85
N ALA A 208 -31.70 3.19 -17.65
CA ALA A 208 -32.69 3.10 -16.58
C ALA A 208 -33.14 4.49 -16.09
N ALA A 209 -32.19 5.41 -15.91
CA ALA A 209 -32.42 6.80 -15.56
C ALA A 209 -33.14 7.56 -16.69
N HIS A 210 -32.73 7.36 -17.94
CA HIS A 210 -33.35 8.02 -19.09
C HIS A 210 -34.81 7.56 -19.31
N GLY A 211 -35.04 6.25 -19.36
CA GLY A 211 -36.34 5.66 -19.68
C GLY A 211 -37.30 5.52 -18.49
N SER A 212 -36.90 5.98 -17.29
CA SER A 212 -37.62 5.71 -16.03
C SER A 212 -37.90 4.21 -15.83
N HIS A 213 -36.91 3.36 -16.14
CA HIS A 213 -37.02 1.92 -15.95
C HIS A 213 -36.54 1.54 -14.56
N PRO A 214 -37.40 1.00 -13.68
CA PRO A 214 -36.99 0.61 -12.35
C PRO A 214 -35.92 -0.49 -12.43
N VAL A 215 -34.88 -0.35 -11.61
CA VAL A 215 -33.86 -1.40 -11.40
C VAL A 215 -34.25 -2.18 -10.14
N LEU A 216 -34.49 -3.47 -10.31
CA LEU A 216 -34.91 -4.40 -9.28
C LEU A 216 -33.79 -5.42 -9.04
N LEU A 217 -33.61 -5.82 -7.78
CA LEU A 217 -32.58 -6.76 -7.38
C LEU A 217 -33.21 -8.09 -6.99
N THR A 218 -32.53 -9.20 -7.29
CA THR A 218 -32.97 -10.53 -6.82
C THR A 218 -31.78 -11.41 -6.46
N ALA A 219 -32.04 -12.52 -5.76
CA ALA A 219 -31.03 -13.54 -5.52
C ALA A 219 -30.62 -14.26 -6.83
N PRO A 220 -29.39 -14.77 -6.94
CA PRO A 220 -28.90 -15.44 -8.15
C PRO A 220 -29.72 -16.64 -8.61
N ASP A 221 -30.34 -17.37 -7.69
CA ASP A 221 -30.98 -18.67 -7.95
C ASP A 221 -32.50 -18.59 -8.12
N SER A 222 -33.14 -17.54 -7.60
CA SER A 222 -34.59 -17.44 -7.49
C SER A 222 -35.08 -16.00 -7.59
N LEU A 223 -36.23 -15.81 -8.25
CA LEU A 223 -36.89 -14.49 -8.34
C LEU A 223 -37.52 -14.15 -6.98
N ASN A 224 -37.11 -13.02 -6.38
CA ASN A 224 -37.67 -12.54 -5.13
C ASN A 224 -39.18 -12.30 -5.25
N GLU A 225 -39.95 -12.75 -4.26
CA GLU A 225 -41.41 -12.68 -4.28
C GLU A 225 -41.93 -11.23 -4.34
N GLY A 226 -41.29 -10.31 -3.61
CA GLY A 226 -41.65 -8.89 -3.65
C GLY A 226 -41.39 -8.25 -5.02
N VAL A 227 -40.30 -8.66 -5.68
CA VAL A 227 -39.99 -8.25 -7.06
C VAL A 227 -41.02 -8.81 -8.04
N ALA A 228 -41.35 -10.10 -7.94
CA ALA A 228 -42.38 -10.73 -8.77
C ALA A 228 -43.74 -10.03 -8.61
N GLY A 229 -44.11 -9.72 -7.36
CA GLY A 229 -45.33 -8.96 -7.03
C GLY A 229 -45.32 -7.57 -7.67
N TYR A 230 -44.22 -6.83 -7.58
CA TYR A 230 -44.09 -5.51 -8.20
C TYR A 230 -44.17 -5.58 -9.74
N LEU A 231 -43.51 -6.55 -10.39
CA LEU A 231 -43.55 -6.71 -11.84
C LEU A 231 -44.99 -6.88 -12.36
N ALA A 232 -45.80 -7.66 -11.64
CA ALA A 232 -47.22 -7.83 -11.93
C ALA A 232 -48.04 -6.57 -11.61
N GLU A 233 -47.84 -5.97 -10.43
CA GLU A 233 -48.51 -4.75 -9.96
C GLU A 233 -48.34 -3.58 -10.94
N ALA A 234 -47.10 -3.34 -11.39
CA ALA A 234 -46.76 -2.25 -12.29
C ALA A 234 -47.09 -2.54 -13.77
N GLY A 235 -47.59 -3.74 -14.08
CA GLY A 235 -47.92 -4.19 -15.44
C GLY A 235 -46.70 -4.18 -16.37
N ILE A 236 -45.55 -4.65 -15.87
CA ILE A 236 -44.32 -4.73 -16.66
C ILE A 236 -44.51 -5.78 -17.76
N SER A 237 -44.39 -5.36 -19.02
CA SER A 237 -44.57 -6.24 -20.19
C SER A 237 -43.23 -6.77 -20.72
N HIS A 238 -42.11 -6.16 -20.33
CA HIS A 238 -40.77 -6.53 -20.76
C HIS A 238 -39.75 -6.38 -19.61
N VAL A 239 -38.82 -7.32 -19.50
CA VAL A 239 -37.73 -7.28 -18.51
C VAL A 239 -36.39 -7.40 -19.21
N VAL A 240 -35.50 -6.45 -18.92
CA VAL A 240 -34.07 -6.59 -19.23
C VAL A 240 -33.41 -7.32 -18.07
N LEU A 241 -32.93 -8.53 -18.33
CA LEU A 241 -32.28 -9.38 -17.34
C LEU A 241 -30.75 -9.24 -17.48
N MET A 242 -30.13 -8.58 -16.51
CA MET A 242 -28.71 -8.24 -16.54
C MET A 242 -27.87 -9.38 -15.96
N GLY A 243 -26.99 -9.96 -16.78
CA GLY A 243 -26.06 -11.02 -16.40
C GLY A 243 -26.39 -12.39 -17.00
N GLY A 244 -25.34 -13.20 -17.18
CA GLY A 244 -25.44 -14.58 -17.66
C GLY A 244 -26.06 -15.54 -16.64
N ALA A 245 -26.22 -16.81 -17.03
CA ALA A 245 -26.79 -17.84 -16.16
C ALA A 245 -26.02 -18.06 -14.84
N ALA A 246 -24.74 -17.69 -14.81
CA ALA A 246 -23.91 -17.73 -13.61
C ALA A 246 -24.21 -16.60 -12.60
N ALA A 247 -24.72 -15.45 -13.08
CA ALA A 247 -25.11 -14.31 -12.24
C ALA A 247 -26.59 -14.38 -11.85
N LEU A 248 -27.44 -14.81 -12.77
CA LEU A 248 -28.88 -15.04 -12.58
C LEU A 248 -29.29 -16.31 -13.30
N ALA A 249 -29.61 -17.35 -12.55
CA ALA A 249 -29.97 -18.67 -13.04
C ALA A 249 -31.13 -18.62 -14.03
N SER A 250 -31.20 -19.59 -14.94
CA SER A 250 -32.29 -19.70 -15.92
C SER A 250 -33.67 -19.83 -15.27
N GLY A 251 -33.74 -20.29 -14.01
CA GLY A 251 -34.99 -20.32 -13.22
C GLY A 251 -35.58 -18.94 -12.93
N VAL A 252 -34.74 -17.90 -12.77
CA VAL A 252 -35.18 -16.52 -12.59
C VAL A 252 -35.90 -16.03 -13.87
N GLU A 253 -35.28 -16.26 -15.03
CA GLU A 253 -35.86 -15.92 -16.34
C GLU A 253 -37.17 -16.66 -16.61
N ALA A 254 -37.23 -17.96 -16.30
CA ALA A 254 -38.45 -18.75 -16.44
C ALA A 254 -39.57 -18.19 -15.55
N SER A 255 -39.25 -17.78 -14.32
CA SER A 255 -40.20 -17.18 -13.39
C SER A 255 -40.77 -15.87 -13.92
N ILE A 256 -39.91 -14.99 -14.47
CA ILE A 256 -40.33 -13.72 -15.08
C ILE A 256 -41.25 -13.96 -16.29
N ARG A 257 -40.89 -14.89 -17.18
CA ARG A 257 -41.76 -15.26 -18.32
C ARG A 257 -43.10 -15.84 -17.86
N GLY A 258 -43.11 -16.58 -16.75
CA GLY A 258 -44.34 -17.09 -16.13
C GLY A 258 -45.31 -16.00 -15.67
N LEU A 259 -44.82 -14.78 -15.41
CA LEU A 259 -45.65 -13.61 -15.09
C LEU A 259 -46.23 -12.92 -16.34
N GLY A 260 -45.91 -13.39 -17.55
CA GLY A 260 -46.40 -12.83 -18.82
C GLY A 260 -45.52 -11.73 -19.42
N ALA A 261 -44.34 -11.45 -18.85
CA ALA A 261 -43.38 -10.50 -19.41
C ALA A 261 -42.42 -11.17 -20.42
N SER A 262 -42.10 -10.47 -21.51
CA SER A 262 -40.99 -10.87 -22.38
C SER A 262 -39.64 -10.56 -21.69
N VAL A 263 -38.59 -11.32 -22.02
CA VAL A 263 -37.26 -11.15 -21.38
C VAL A 263 -36.18 -10.98 -22.43
N THR A 264 -35.43 -9.88 -22.33
CA THR A 264 -34.15 -9.67 -23.03
C THR A 264 -33.02 -9.88 -22.03
N ARG A 265 -32.25 -10.96 -22.18
CA ARG A 265 -31.09 -11.20 -21.33
C ARG A 265 -29.85 -10.58 -21.95
N LEU A 266 -29.19 -9.70 -21.21
CA LEU A 266 -27.89 -9.13 -21.58
C LEU A 266 -26.79 -9.86 -20.82
N ALA A 267 -25.99 -10.64 -21.55
CA ALA A 267 -24.89 -11.40 -20.98
C ALA A 267 -23.71 -11.44 -21.96
N GLY A 268 -22.56 -10.97 -21.48
CA GLY A 268 -21.29 -11.11 -22.15
C GLY A 268 -20.43 -12.24 -21.60
N ALA A 269 -19.40 -12.62 -22.36
CA ALA A 269 -18.33 -13.50 -21.85
C ALA A 269 -17.57 -12.82 -20.69
N THR A 270 -17.52 -11.49 -20.72
CA THR A 270 -16.92 -10.63 -19.70
C THR A 270 -17.90 -9.54 -19.26
N ARG A 271 -17.56 -8.82 -18.19
CA ARG A 271 -18.30 -7.62 -17.76
C ARG A 271 -18.18 -6.47 -18.77
N TYR A 272 -17.11 -6.43 -19.57
CA TYR A 272 -16.89 -5.44 -20.62
C TYR A 272 -17.80 -5.71 -21.81
N ASP A 273 -17.85 -6.95 -22.29
CA ASP A 273 -18.81 -7.40 -23.31
C ASP A 273 -20.28 -7.18 -22.85
N THR A 274 -20.59 -7.43 -21.57
CA THR A 274 -21.92 -7.13 -21.02
C THR A 274 -22.24 -5.63 -21.06
N ALA A 275 -21.27 -4.77 -20.78
CA ALA A 275 -21.43 -3.31 -20.87
C ALA A 275 -21.63 -2.84 -22.33
N VAL A 276 -20.88 -3.41 -23.27
CA VAL A 276 -21.03 -3.13 -24.71
C VAL A 276 -22.40 -3.57 -25.20
N LYS A 277 -22.87 -4.77 -24.84
CA LYS A 277 -24.24 -5.24 -25.17
C LYS A 277 -25.33 -4.37 -24.57
N ALA A 278 -25.11 -3.82 -23.38
CA ALA A 278 -26.03 -2.87 -22.76
C ALA A 278 -26.08 -1.54 -23.52
N ALA A 279 -24.95 -1.06 -24.03
CA ALA A 279 -24.88 0.11 -24.91
C ALA A 279 -25.57 -0.16 -26.26
N GLU A 280 -25.28 -1.30 -26.89
CA GLU A 280 -25.86 -1.72 -28.17
C GLU A 280 -27.38 -1.96 -28.08
N LEU A 281 -27.91 -2.38 -26.92
CA LEU A 281 -29.35 -2.56 -26.73
C LEU A 281 -30.12 -1.25 -26.98
N VAL A 282 -29.52 -0.10 -26.65
CA VAL A 282 -30.21 1.20 -26.62
C VAL A 282 -29.85 2.13 -27.79
N ASP A 283 -28.80 1.79 -28.53
CA ASP A 283 -28.21 2.57 -29.64
C ASP A 283 -29.24 2.98 -30.70
N ASP A 284 -30.21 2.12 -31.02
CA ASP A 284 -31.24 2.35 -32.05
C ASP A 284 -32.65 2.57 -31.49
N ARG A 285 -32.80 2.71 -30.16
CA ARG A 285 -34.12 2.64 -29.51
C ARG A 285 -34.65 3.97 -29.05
N TYR A 286 -33.81 4.82 -28.48
CA TYR A 286 -34.25 6.09 -27.93
C TYR A 286 -34.03 7.20 -28.94
N SER A 287 -34.94 8.16 -28.97
CA SER A 287 -34.72 9.45 -29.62
C SER A 287 -34.92 10.54 -28.58
N ASP A 288 -34.10 11.59 -28.63
CA ASP A 288 -34.25 12.75 -27.76
C ASP A 288 -35.52 13.55 -28.10
N THR A 289 -35.80 14.59 -27.32
CA THR A 289 -36.98 15.46 -27.52
C THR A 289 -36.94 16.25 -28.83
N ALA A 290 -35.80 16.30 -29.52
CA ALA A 290 -35.62 16.93 -30.83
C ALA A 290 -35.71 15.92 -31.99
N GLY A 291 -35.96 14.62 -31.70
CA GLY A 291 -36.07 13.55 -32.68
C GLY A 291 -34.72 13.04 -33.21
N LYS A 292 -33.62 13.34 -32.51
CA LYS A 292 -32.29 12.78 -32.81
C LYS A 292 -32.09 11.47 -32.05
N ASP A 293 -31.44 10.50 -32.67
CA ASP A 293 -31.13 9.22 -32.02
C ASP A 293 -30.31 9.45 -30.72
N CYS A 294 -30.88 9.02 -29.59
CA CYS A 294 -30.34 9.10 -28.24
C CYS A 294 -29.59 7.77 -27.96
N PHE A 295 -28.47 7.82 -27.24
CA PHE A 295 -27.48 6.73 -27.13
C PHE A 295 -26.66 6.44 -28.40
N ALA A 296 -27.13 6.81 -29.59
CA ALA A 296 -26.36 6.86 -30.83
C ALA A 296 -25.36 8.05 -30.91
N THR A 297 -25.01 8.65 -29.77
CA THR A 297 -24.30 9.92 -29.72
C THR A 297 -22.78 9.74 -29.65
N SER A 298 -22.04 10.80 -29.98
CA SER A 298 -20.59 10.85 -29.79
C SER A 298 -20.17 10.76 -28.31
N THR A 299 -21.08 10.80 -27.32
CA THR A 299 -20.68 10.83 -25.90
C THR A 299 -20.79 9.46 -25.25
N ILE A 300 -19.70 8.99 -24.61
CA ILE A 300 -19.62 7.68 -23.96
C ILE A 300 -19.08 7.84 -22.53
N GLY A 301 -19.76 7.25 -21.57
CA GLY A 301 -19.30 7.15 -20.19
C GLY A 301 -18.32 5.99 -20.01
N LEU A 302 -17.26 6.20 -19.23
CA LEU A 302 -16.25 5.20 -18.90
C LEU A 302 -16.07 5.10 -17.39
N ALA A 303 -16.20 3.89 -16.84
CA ALA A 303 -16.01 3.62 -15.42
C ALA A 303 -15.20 2.36 -15.14
N ARG A 304 -14.63 2.28 -13.94
CA ARG A 304 -13.88 1.10 -13.48
C ARG A 304 -14.80 -0.12 -13.35
N ALA A 305 -14.36 -1.28 -13.80
CA ALA A 305 -15.19 -2.47 -13.82
C ALA A 305 -15.27 -3.26 -12.50
N ARG A 306 -14.32 -3.10 -11.58
CA ARG A 306 -14.12 -4.00 -10.41
C ARG A 306 -14.42 -3.38 -9.04
N VAL A 307 -14.34 -2.05 -8.90
CA VAL A 307 -14.64 -1.31 -7.65
C VAL A 307 -15.24 0.07 -7.99
N PRO A 308 -16.49 0.15 -8.46
CA PRO A 308 -17.02 1.34 -9.15
C PRO A 308 -17.71 2.35 -8.22
N PHE A 309 -17.35 2.43 -6.94
CA PHE A 309 -18.04 3.34 -6.00
C PHE A 309 -18.10 4.78 -6.52
N ASP A 310 -17.07 5.21 -7.24
CA ASP A 310 -16.97 6.54 -7.84
C ASP A 310 -17.93 6.79 -9.01
N SER A 311 -18.58 5.74 -9.54
CA SER A 311 -19.38 5.80 -10.77
C SER A 311 -20.86 5.46 -10.60
N PHE A 312 -21.33 5.02 -9.42
CA PHE A 312 -22.78 4.82 -9.24
C PHE A 312 -23.58 6.14 -9.26
N SER A 313 -22.91 7.29 -9.09
CA SER A 313 -23.50 8.61 -9.31
C SER A 313 -23.60 9.01 -10.79
N ALA A 314 -22.95 8.28 -11.70
CA ALA A 314 -22.85 8.65 -13.13
C ALA A 314 -24.17 8.52 -13.89
N ALA A 315 -25.02 7.59 -13.47
CA ALA A 315 -26.19 7.17 -14.24
C ALA A 315 -27.19 8.32 -14.54
N PRO A 316 -27.58 9.21 -13.60
CA PRO A 316 -28.44 10.34 -13.91
C PRO A 316 -27.83 11.32 -14.92
N LEU A 317 -26.53 11.61 -14.82
CA LEU A 317 -25.84 12.47 -15.78
C LEU A 317 -25.83 11.83 -17.17
N LEU A 318 -25.41 10.57 -17.27
CA LEU A 318 -25.34 9.86 -18.54
C LEU A 318 -26.72 9.63 -19.17
N GLY A 319 -27.75 9.40 -18.36
CA GLY A 319 -29.14 9.32 -18.83
C GLY A 319 -29.65 10.65 -19.42
N ARG A 320 -29.25 11.79 -18.84
CA ARG A 320 -29.55 13.13 -19.40
C ARG A 320 -28.78 13.41 -20.68
N LEU A 321 -27.51 13.00 -20.73
CA LEU A 321 -26.65 13.14 -21.89
C LEU A 321 -26.95 12.14 -23.01
N CYS A 322 -27.90 11.21 -22.82
CA CYS A 322 -28.17 10.15 -23.80
C CYS A 322 -26.89 9.37 -24.14
N ALA A 323 -26.10 9.01 -23.12
CA ALA A 323 -24.79 8.39 -23.25
C ALA A 323 -24.73 7.03 -22.55
N PRO A 324 -24.20 5.98 -23.20
CA PRO A 324 -24.03 4.67 -22.56
C PRO A 324 -22.87 4.70 -21.56
N LEU A 325 -22.81 3.70 -20.68
CA LEU A 325 -21.69 3.48 -19.76
C LEU A 325 -20.97 2.17 -20.13
N VAL A 326 -19.72 2.29 -20.56
CA VAL A 326 -18.82 1.15 -20.77
C VAL A 326 -17.77 1.08 -19.66
N LEU A 327 -17.15 -0.10 -19.54
CA LEU A 327 -16.25 -0.40 -18.43
C LEU A 327 -14.80 -0.51 -18.90
N ALA A 328 -13.86 -0.11 -18.05
CA ALA A 328 -12.43 -0.29 -18.23
C ALA A 328 -11.76 -0.85 -16.96
N ASP A 329 -10.54 -1.33 -17.11
CA ASP A 329 -9.64 -1.60 -15.99
C ASP A 329 -8.84 -0.33 -15.64
N PRO A 330 -8.30 -0.22 -14.41
CA PRO A 330 -7.50 0.93 -13.99
C PRO A 330 -6.35 1.27 -14.92
N ALA A 331 -5.70 0.27 -15.51
CA ALA A 331 -4.49 0.45 -16.31
C ALA A 331 -4.68 0.13 -17.81
N SER A 332 -5.88 -0.25 -18.26
CA SER A 332 -6.12 -0.55 -19.68
C SER A 332 -7.58 -0.38 -20.09
N ILE A 333 -7.77 -0.07 -21.37
CA ILE A 333 -9.05 -0.17 -22.07
C ILE A 333 -9.16 -1.57 -22.67
N PRO A 334 -10.05 -2.44 -22.18
CA PRO A 334 -10.17 -3.82 -22.68
C PRO A 334 -10.64 -3.88 -24.13
N ALA A 335 -10.29 -4.95 -24.84
CA ALA A 335 -10.55 -5.11 -26.27
C ALA A 335 -12.02 -4.87 -26.67
N ASP A 336 -12.98 -5.40 -25.90
CA ASP A 336 -14.41 -5.18 -26.16
C ASP A 336 -14.79 -3.69 -26.10
N THR A 337 -14.27 -2.99 -25.09
CA THR A 337 -14.49 -1.55 -24.89
C THR A 337 -13.78 -0.74 -25.96
N ALA A 338 -12.52 -1.06 -26.29
CA ALA A 338 -11.75 -0.39 -27.33
C ALA A 338 -12.44 -0.53 -28.70
N ALA A 339 -12.86 -1.75 -29.05
CA ALA A 339 -13.58 -2.01 -30.29
C ALA A 339 -14.91 -1.25 -30.38
N TYR A 340 -15.62 -1.08 -29.26
CA TYR A 340 -16.83 -0.27 -29.19
C TYR A 340 -16.51 1.23 -29.40
N LEU A 341 -15.50 1.76 -28.71
CA LEU A 341 -15.05 3.15 -28.86
C LEU A 341 -14.58 3.44 -30.30
N ASP A 342 -13.88 2.50 -30.94
CA ASP A 342 -13.40 2.63 -32.32
C ASP A 342 -14.53 2.65 -33.34
N ARG A 343 -15.54 1.78 -33.16
CA ARG A 343 -16.76 1.80 -33.98
C ARG A 343 -17.48 3.13 -33.83
N ALA A 344 -17.66 3.61 -32.59
CA ALA A 344 -18.31 4.89 -32.33
C ALA A 344 -17.54 6.08 -32.93
N ARG A 345 -16.20 6.06 -32.86
CA ARG A 345 -15.32 7.07 -33.46
C ARG A 345 -15.41 7.08 -34.99
N THR A 346 -15.39 5.91 -35.60
CA THR A 346 -15.49 5.79 -37.07
C THR A 346 -16.87 6.22 -37.57
N ALA A 347 -17.93 5.91 -36.84
CA ALA A 347 -19.29 6.30 -37.20
C ALA A 347 -19.53 7.81 -37.05
N ASN A 348 -18.99 8.44 -36.00
CA ASN A 348 -19.33 9.81 -35.63
C ASN A 348 -18.26 10.86 -35.98
N GLY A 349 -17.06 10.44 -36.41
CA GLY A 349 -15.91 11.31 -36.64
C GLY A 349 -15.22 11.76 -35.34
N SER A 350 -15.95 11.92 -34.23
CA SER A 350 -15.40 12.16 -32.91
C SER A 350 -16.21 11.51 -31.78
N VAL A 351 -15.56 11.28 -30.63
CA VAL A 351 -16.19 10.75 -29.41
C VAL A 351 -15.84 11.62 -28.19
N GLY A 352 -16.84 12.12 -27.48
CA GLY A 352 -16.72 12.70 -26.15
C GLY A 352 -16.66 11.61 -25.07
N LEU A 353 -15.54 11.45 -24.37
CA LEU A 353 -15.36 10.47 -23.32
C LEU A 353 -15.58 11.11 -21.93
N ARG A 354 -16.56 10.60 -21.17
CA ARG A 354 -16.85 11.01 -19.80
C ARG A 354 -16.31 9.97 -18.82
N VAL A 355 -15.22 10.27 -18.14
CA VAL A 355 -14.57 9.33 -17.22
C VAL A 355 -15.04 9.57 -15.79
N PHE A 356 -15.51 8.53 -15.11
CA PHE A 356 -16.01 8.59 -13.74
C PHE A 356 -15.02 7.93 -12.78
N GLY A 357 -14.45 8.76 -11.90
CA GLY A 357 -13.38 8.41 -10.96
C GLY A 357 -12.03 9.06 -11.32
N GLY A 358 -11.15 9.13 -10.31
CA GLY A 358 -9.79 9.65 -10.43
C GLY A 358 -8.87 8.74 -11.27
N ASP A 359 -7.58 9.07 -11.31
CA ASP A 359 -6.58 8.30 -12.07
C ASP A 359 -6.47 6.84 -11.60
N ALA A 360 -6.66 6.60 -10.31
CA ALA A 360 -6.77 5.25 -9.78
C ALA A 360 -7.92 4.47 -10.43
N ALA A 361 -9.06 5.10 -10.72
CA ALA A 361 -10.24 4.43 -11.25
C ALA A 361 -10.03 3.94 -12.69
N VAL A 362 -9.61 4.86 -13.56
CA VAL A 362 -9.19 4.63 -14.95
C VAL A 362 -8.06 5.62 -15.22
N SER A 363 -6.83 5.11 -15.37
CA SER A 363 -5.64 5.95 -15.44
C SER A 363 -5.58 6.72 -16.75
N GLN A 364 -4.92 7.86 -16.69
CA GLN A 364 -4.65 8.66 -17.86
C GLN A 364 -3.74 7.90 -18.84
N ALA A 365 -2.77 7.14 -18.32
CA ALA A 365 -1.91 6.28 -19.13
C ALA A 365 -2.71 5.22 -19.91
N ALA A 366 -3.75 4.62 -19.32
CA ALA A 366 -4.60 3.65 -20.00
C ALA A 366 -5.35 4.27 -21.18
N ILE A 367 -5.85 5.49 -21.00
CA ILE A 367 -6.54 6.26 -22.04
C ILE A 367 -5.53 6.66 -23.12
N ASP A 368 -4.38 7.22 -22.74
CA ASP A 368 -3.36 7.69 -23.66
C ASP A 368 -2.79 6.54 -24.52
N ALA A 369 -2.60 5.35 -23.94
CA ALA A 369 -2.17 4.14 -24.66
C ALA A 369 -3.19 3.66 -25.69
N TYR A 370 -4.49 3.68 -25.35
CA TYR A 370 -5.56 3.39 -26.32
C TYR A 370 -5.56 4.44 -27.46
N LEU A 371 -5.32 5.71 -27.14
CA LEU A 371 -5.35 6.81 -28.09
C LEU A 371 -4.16 6.81 -29.06
N SER A 372 -2.94 6.47 -28.61
CA SER A 372 -1.72 6.55 -29.42
C SER A 372 -1.60 5.45 -30.49
N GLY A 373 -2.41 4.39 -30.42
CA GLY A 373 -2.34 3.27 -31.36
C GLY A 373 -1.08 2.40 -31.21
N GLU A 374 -0.25 2.63 -30.19
CA GLU A 374 0.88 1.76 -29.85
C GLU A 374 0.36 0.52 -29.12
N GLY A 375 -0.22 -0.41 -29.88
CA GLY A 375 -0.57 -1.73 -29.37
C GLY A 375 -1.58 -2.50 -30.23
N SER A 376 -1.14 -3.08 -31.35
CA SER A 376 -1.68 -4.36 -31.83
C SER A 376 -0.80 -4.97 -32.93
N ASP A 377 0.28 -5.63 -32.54
CA ASP A 377 0.87 -6.73 -33.32
C ASP A 377 1.48 -7.73 -32.34
N SER A 378 0.65 -8.67 -31.88
CA SER A 378 1.09 -9.97 -31.40
C SER A 378 -0.05 -10.97 -31.59
N GLU A 379 0.30 -12.07 -32.26
CA GLU A 379 -0.54 -13.24 -32.54
C GLU A 379 -1.15 -13.83 -31.26
N GLU A 380 -2.25 -14.57 -31.45
CA GLU A 380 -2.95 -15.38 -30.43
C GLU A 380 -1.98 -16.04 -29.43
N ALA A 381 -1.91 -15.44 -28.25
CA ALA A 381 -1.53 -16.10 -27.01
C ALA A 381 -2.51 -15.57 -25.95
N ASP A 382 -3.06 -16.48 -25.15
CA ASP A 382 -3.82 -16.17 -23.94
C ASP A 382 -3.00 -15.20 -23.06
N ALA A 383 -3.23 -13.90 -23.19
CA ALA A 383 -2.51 -12.83 -22.48
C ALA A 383 -3.55 -11.98 -21.71
N GLU A 384 -3.80 -12.33 -20.45
CA GLU A 384 -3.16 -11.80 -19.24
C GLU A 384 -3.76 -10.45 -18.78
N PRO A 385 -4.33 -10.40 -17.56
CA PRO A 385 -4.89 -9.19 -16.98
C PRO A 385 -3.78 -8.18 -16.70
N ASN A 386 -4.01 -6.90 -17.00
CA ASN A 386 -3.08 -5.84 -16.64
C ASN A 386 -2.90 -5.85 -15.12
N MET A 387 -1.71 -6.28 -14.72
CA MET A 387 -1.40 -6.77 -13.39
C MET A 387 -1.49 -5.65 -12.34
N PRO A 388 -1.92 -5.95 -11.10
CA PRO A 388 -1.38 -5.20 -9.98
C PRO A 388 0.13 -5.40 -10.04
N THR A 389 0.91 -4.31 -10.04
CA THR A 389 2.37 -4.43 -9.98
C THR A 389 2.71 -5.39 -8.84
N ALA A 390 3.54 -6.41 -9.09
CA ALA A 390 3.86 -7.46 -8.12
C ALA A 390 4.35 -6.89 -6.77
N GLY A 391 3.51 -6.94 -5.71
CA GLY A 391 3.81 -6.38 -4.39
C GLY A 391 2.93 -5.21 -3.91
N SER A 392 1.71 -5.01 -4.44
CA SER A 392 0.71 -4.11 -3.83
C SER A 392 -0.52 -4.93 -3.52
N CYS A 393 -0.99 -4.87 -2.27
CA CYS A 393 -2.21 -5.58 -1.85
C CYS A 393 -3.49 -4.90 -2.40
N GLY A 394 -3.33 -3.89 -3.27
CA GLY A 394 -4.35 -3.10 -3.94
C GLY A 394 -4.75 -1.86 -3.11
N ASP A 395 -4.97 -0.72 -3.76
CA ASP A 395 -5.49 0.46 -3.07
C ASP A 395 -6.91 0.18 -2.58
N ALA A 396 -7.08 0.10 -1.26
CA ALA A 396 -8.39 0.06 -0.64
C ALA A 396 -8.99 1.47 -0.75
N SER A 397 -9.52 1.82 -1.92
CA SER A 397 -10.22 3.09 -2.16
C SER A 397 -11.63 3.10 -1.52
N GLY A 398 -11.85 2.36 -0.41
CA GLY A 398 -13.13 2.30 0.29
C GLY A 398 -13.07 1.72 1.70
N ASP A 399 -13.85 2.33 2.60
CA ASP A 399 -13.90 2.05 4.04
C ASP A 399 -14.69 0.77 4.43
N GLY A 400 -15.19 0.00 3.46
CA GLY A 400 -16.07 -1.16 3.69
C GLY A 400 -15.40 -2.52 3.44
N ALA A 401 -15.87 -3.56 4.14
CA ALA A 401 -15.43 -4.93 3.92
C ALA A 401 -15.86 -5.47 2.54
N VAL A 402 -14.91 -5.93 1.74
CA VAL A 402 -15.10 -6.44 0.37
C VAL A 402 -14.98 -7.96 0.35
N GLN A 403 -15.93 -8.64 -0.29
CA GLN A 403 -15.85 -10.09 -0.51
C GLN A 403 -14.96 -10.39 -1.72
N LEU A 404 -13.75 -10.91 -1.50
CA LEU A 404 -12.82 -11.29 -2.58
C LEU A 404 -13.11 -12.69 -3.16
N VAL A 405 -13.68 -13.58 -2.34
CA VAL A 405 -14.03 -14.94 -2.76
C VAL A 405 -15.55 -15.05 -2.84
N PRO A 406 -16.16 -15.09 -4.04
CA PRO A 406 -17.60 -15.29 -4.21
C PRO A 406 -18.02 -16.75 -4.00
N SER A 407 -17.24 -17.50 -3.23
CA SER A 407 -17.65 -18.78 -2.65
C SER A 407 -18.30 -18.49 -1.30
N THR A 408 -19.37 -19.21 -1.02
CA THR A 408 -20.14 -19.14 0.22
C THR A 408 -19.75 -20.23 1.20
N PHE A 409 -18.66 -20.96 0.97
CA PHE A 409 -18.16 -22.02 1.85
C PHE A 409 -16.63 -22.00 1.94
N ALA A 410 -16.05 -20.81 2.10
CA ALA A 410 -14.61 -20.61 2.21
C ALA A 410 -14.23 -20.14 3.63
N TRP A 411 -13.12 -20.65 4.17
CA TRP A 411 -12.65 -20.31 5.52
C TRP A 411 -11.12 -20.16 5.60
N ASP A 412 -10.66 -19.54 6.69
CA ASP A 412 -9.25 -19.34 7.05
C ASP A 412 -8.39 -18.74 5.91
N PRO A 413 -8.72 -17.52 5.42
CA PRO A 413 -7.92 -16.86 4.40
C PRO A 413 -6.56 -16.39 4.93
N ALA A 414 -5.51 -16.49 4.12
CA ALA A 414 -4.21 -15.89 4.40
C ALA A 414 -3.56 -15.32 3.13
N TRP A 415 -2.98 -14.12 3.24
CA TRP A 415 -2.29 -13.43 2.16
C TRP A 415 -0.99 -14.10 1.78
N SER A 416 -0.70 -14.17 0.48
CA SER A 416 0.67 -14.38 0.01
C SER A 416 1.52 -13.16 0.38
N PRO A 417 2.84 -13.29 0.53
CA PRO A 417 3.67 -12.20 1.03
C PRO A 417 3.79 -11.03 0.04
N ASP A 418 3.69 -11.31 -1.26
CA ASP A 418 3.60 -10.31 -2.33
C ASP A 418 2.19 -9.73 -2.49
N CYS A 419 1.24 -10.20 -1.67
CA CYS A 419 -0.18 -9.91 -1.75
C CYS A 419 -0.84 -10.17 -3.10
N SER A 420 -0.23 -10.96 -3.99
CA SER A 420 -0.83 -11.30 -5.28
C SER A 420 -1.96 -12.32 -5.14
N LYS A 421 -1.96 -13.11 -4.07
CA LYS A 421 -2.91 -14.21 -3.84
C LYS A 421 -3.38 -14.29 -2.39
N LEU A 422 -4.50 -14.96 -2.21
CA LEU A 422 -4.97 -15.51 -0.94
C LEU A 422 -4.96 -17.04 -1.05
N VAL A 423 -4.48 -17.72 -0.02
CA VAL A 423 -4.80 -19.13 0.22
C VAL A 423 -6.02 -19.20 1.13
N TYR A 424 -6.91 -20.15 0.89
CA TYR A 424 -8.08 -20.38 1.72
C TYR A 424 -8.50 -21.85 1.66
N SER A 425 -9.35 -22.23 2.60
CA SER A 425 -9.77 -23.61 2.80
C SER A 425 -11.25 -23.79 2.43
N ARG A 426 -11.58 -24.96 1.89
CA ARG A 426 -12.93 -25.41 1.54
C ARG A 426 -13.11 -26.87 1.94
N ALA A 427 -14.35 -27.36 1.88
CA ALA A 427 -14.65 -28.77 2.14
C ALA A 427 -13.89 -29.75 1.22
N ASP A 428 -13.57 -29.32 0.00
CA ASP A 428 -12.89 -30.11 -1.04
C ASP A 428 -11.38 -29.90 -1.12
N GLY A 429 -10.78 -29.06 -0.25
CA GLY A 429 -9.32 -28.90 -0.18
C GLY A 429 -8.85 -27.49 0.12
N LEU A 430 -7.57 -27.24 -0.14
CA LEU A 430 -6.96 -25.91 -0.13
C LEU A 430 -7.00 -25.28 -1.51
N TRP A 431 -7.35 -24.01 -1.55
CA TRP A 431 -7.48 -23.24 -2.77
C TRP A 431 -6.65 -21.98 -2.70
N THR A 432 -6.20 -21.51 -3.86
CA THR A 432 -5.67 -20.17 -4.04
C THR A 432 -6.62 -19.35 -4.90
N VAL A 433 -6.55 -18.04 -4.73
CA VAL A 433 -7.27 -17.04 -5.52
C VAL A 433 -6.39 -15.81 -5.61
N ASN A 434 -6.38 -15.14 -6.75
CA ASN A 434 -5.68 -13.87 -6.90
C ASN A 434 -6.34 -12.79 -6.03
N ASN A 435 -5.58 -11.76 -5.69
CA ASN A 435 -6.03 -10.65 -4.85
C ASN A 435 -7.20 -9.83 -5.44
N ASP A 436 -7.46 -9.98 -6.74
CA ASP A 436 -8.59 -9.40 -7.47
C ASP A 436 -9.81 -10.35 -7.53
N GLY A 437 -9.74 -11.51 -6.89
CA GLY A 437 -10.77 -12.55 -6.86
C GLY A 437 -10.75 -13.51 -8.05
N SER A 438 -9.82 -13.35 -9.00
CA SER A 438 -9.62 -14.21 -10.19
C SER A 438 -8.69 -15.40 -9.92
N GLY A 439 -8.39 -16.21 -10.94
CA GLY A 439 -7.34 -17.23 -10.86
C GLY A 439 -7.54 -18.30 -9.79
N ARG A 440 -8.79 -18.69 -9.53
CA ARG A 440 -9.08 -19.70 -8.50
C ARG A 440 -8.55 -21.06 -8.91
N ALA A 441 -7.68 -21.63 -8.09
CA ALA A 441 -7.10 -22.94 -8.33
C ALA A 441 -7.19 -23.79 -7.07
N LEU A 442 -7.55 -25.07 -7.25
CA LEU A 442 -7.41 -26.06 -6.19
C LEU A 442 -5.92 -26.39 -6.06
N LEU A 443 -5.33 -26.05 -4.92
CA LEU A 443 -3.91 -26.25 -4.63
C LEU A 443 -3.65 -27.66 -4.09
N VAL A 444 -4.43 -28.09 -3.09
CA VAL A 444 -4.30 -29.42 -2.48
C VAL A 444 -5.70 -30.03 -2.31
N PRO A 445 -6.06 -31.08 -3.06
CA PRO A 445 -7.38 -31.72 -3.00
C PRO A 445 -7.60 -32.43 -1.67
N ALA A 446 -8.85 -32.48 -1.20
CA ALA A 446 -9.24 -33.28 -0.04
C ALA A 446 -9.33 -34.78 -0.36
N ASP A 447 -8.73 -35.63 0.48
CA ASP A 447 -8.67 -37.09 0.35
C ASP A 447 -9.31 -37.80 1.56
N GLY A 448 -10.53 -37.38 1.92
CA GLY A 448 -11.25 -37.88 3.11
C GLY A 448 -10.77 -37.25 4.42
N THR A 449 -9.78 -36.36 4.36
CA THR A 449 -9.25 -35.57 5.47
C THR A 449 -9.63 -34.09 5.31
N ARG A 450 -9.67 -33.32 6.41
CA ARG A 450 -9.96 -31.88 6.41
C ARG A 450 -8.67 -31.07 6.36
N ARG A 451 -8.60 -30.15 5.40
CA ARG A 451 -7.50 -29.17 5.27
C ARG A 451 -7.98 -27.80 5.72
N TYR A 452 -7.25 -27.18 6.64
CA TYR A 452 -7.62 -25.87 7.21
C TYR A 452 -6.43 -25.11 7.77
N GLY A 453 -6.63 -23.85 8.16
CA GLY A 453 -5.60 -23.02 8.78
C GLY A 453 -4.35 -22.79 7.92
N ALA A 454 -4.51 -22.70 6.60
CA ALA A 454 -3.40 -22.50 5.68
C ALA A 454 -2.79 -21.10 5.82
N VAL A 455 -1.46 -21.01 5.79
CA VAL A 455 -0.68 -19.77 5.89
C VAL A 455 0.53 -19.83 4.97
N TRP A 456 0.82 -18.72 4.29
CA TRP A 456 2.00 -18.61 3.44
C TRP A 456 3.28 -18.43 4.27
N SER A 457 4.36 -19.04 3.79
CA SER A 457 5.73 -18.70 4.17
C SER A 457 6.00 -17.24 3.80
N PRO A 458 6.77 -16.47 4.59
CA PRO A 458 7.10 -15.07 4.28
C PRO A 458 7.90 -14.90 2.99
N LEU A 459 8.54 -15.97 2.50
CA LEU A 459 9.26 -16.02 1.22
C LEU A 459 8.33 -16.31 0.03
N GLY A 460 7.07 -16.72 0.28
CA GLY A 460 6.08 -17.03 -0.76
C GLY A 460 6.31 -18.37 -1.48
N ASP A 461 7.34 -19.10 -1.10
CA ASP A 461 7.77 -20.38 -1.68
C ASP A 461 6.91 -21.57 -1.21
N ARG A 462 6.37 -21.50 0.01
CA ARG A 462 5.67 -22.59 0.69
C ARG A 462 4.42 -22.13 1.41
N ILE A 463 3.53 -23.06 1.70
CA ILE A 463 2.32 -22.89 2.50
C ILE A 463 2.32 -23.95 3.59
N ALA A 464 2.19 -23.53 4.86
CA ALA A 464 1.92 -24.44 5.97
C ALA A 464 0.41 -24.56 6.18
N TYR A 465 -0.08 -25.75 6.49
CA TYR A 465 -1.51 -25.98 6.73
C TYR A 465 -1.73 -27.16 7.66
N VAL A 466 -2.96 -27.32 8.13
CA VAL A 466 -3.38 -28.44 8.97
C VAL A 466 -4.05 -29.51 8.13
N ASN A 467 -3.62 -30.75 8.26
CA ASN A 467 -4.32 -31.92 7.73
C ASN A 467 -4.89 -32.74 8.89
N GLY A 468 -6.22 -32.84 8.99
CA GLY A 468 -6.91 -33.49 10.10
C GLY A 468 -7.88 -34.58 9.67
N TYR A 469 -7.99 -35.65 10.46
CA TYR A 469 -8.85 -36.79 10.18
C TYR A 469 -9.27 -37.50 11.47
N SER A 470 -10.27 -38.37 11.37
CA SER A 470 -10.65 -39.23 12.49
C SER A 470 -10.03 -40.62 12.29
N ASP A 471 -9.44 -41.16 13.36
CA ASP A 471 -8.81 -42.49 13.37
C ASP A 471 -9.76 -43.61 13.85
N GLY A 472 -11.04 -43.30 14.04
CA GLY A 472 -12.08 -44.22 14.49
C GLY A 472 -12.60 -43.94 15.90
N ASN A 473 -11.79 -43.38 16.79
CA ASN A 473 -12.20 -42.99 18.15
C ASN A 473 -11.95 -41.50 18.43
N ASP A 474 -10.90 -40.92 17.87
CA ASP A 474 -10.44 -39.57 18.15
C ASP A 474 -10.27 -38.74 16.87
N TRP A 475 -10.08 -37.43 17.04
CA TRP A 475 -9.71 -36.50 15.97
C TRP A 475 -8.21 -36.23 16.09
N ILE A 476 -7.45 -36.43 15.02
CA ILE A 476 -6.01 -36.18 14.97
C ILE A 476 -5.73 -35.15 13.87
N SER A 477 -4.75 -34.27 14.07
CA SER A 477 -4.30 -33.35 13.04
C SER A 477 -2.81 -33.06 13.09
N HIS A 478 -2.22 -32.85 11.93
CA HIS A 478 -0.79 -32.61 11.77
C HIS A 478 -0.52 -31.36 10.94
N ILE A 479 0.63 -30.74 11.18
CA ILE A 479 1.12 -29.64 10.35
C ILE A 479 1.79 -30.23 9.10
N TRP A 480 1.41 -29.72 7.95
CA TRP A 480 1.97 -30.05 6.65
C TRP A 480 2.52 -28.79 6.00
N THR A 481 3.47 -28.94 5.09
CA THR A 481 3.90 -27.88 4.19
C THR A 481 3.84 -28.35 2.75
N VAL A 482 3.36 -27.49 1.87
CA VAL A 482 3.36 -27.70 0.42
C VAL A 482 4.05 -26.52 -0.25
N ASN A 483 4.67 -26.72 -1.41
CA ASN A 483 5.17 -25.61 -2.20
C ASN A 483 3.98 -24.76 -2.72
N ALA A 484 4.26 -23.50 -3.05
CA ALA A 484 3.29 -22.56 -3.60
C ALA A 484 2.60 -23.05 -4.88
N ASP A 485 3.26 -23.93 -5.63
CA ASP A 485 2.76 -24.57 -6.86
C ASP A 485 1.96 -25.87 -6.60
N GLY A 486 1.79 -26.27 -5.34
CA GLY A 486 1.08 -27.50 -4.94
C GLY A 486 1.95 -28.76 -4.91
N ARG A 487 3.22 -28.68 -5.34
CA ARG A 487 4.16 -29.81 -5.30
C ARG A 487 4.80 -29.96 -3.92
N HIS A 488 5.50 -31.07 -3.71
CA HIS A 488 6.26 -31.35 -2.48
C HIS A 488 5.43 -31.21 -1.20
N ASN A 489 4.23 -31.80 -1.21
CA ASN A 489 3.32 -31.82 -0.08
C ASN A 489 3.82 -32.80 1.01
N ASN A 490 4.42 -32.27 2.08
CA ASN A 490 5.12 -33.06 3.09
C ASN A 490 4.51 -32.84 4.50
N GLN A 491 4.31 -33.94 5.22
CA GLN A 491 3.95 -33.93 6.64
C GLN A 491 5.14 -33.48 7.49
N ARG A 492 4.92 -32.53 8.42
CA ARG A 492 5.98 -31.98 9.31
C ARG A 492 5.86 -32.43 10.76
N THR A 493 4.65 -32.74 11.21
CA THR A 493 4.43 -33.33 12.53
C THR A 493 3.73 -34.68 12.42
N SER A 494 3.96 -35.57 13.37
CA SER A 494 3.39 -36.93 13.39
C SER A 494 3.06 -37.36 14.81
N GLY A 495 2.24 -38.40 14.94
CA GLY A 495 1.94 -39.05 16.23
C GLY A 495 0.51 -38.87 16.72
N GLU A 496 0.37 -38.97 18.04
CA GLU A 496 -0.88 -39.05 18.83
C GLU A 496 -1.78 -37.81 18.90
N LEU A 497 -1.23 -36.65 18.53
CA LEU A 497 -1.64 -35.35 19.07
C LEU A 497 -2.31 -34.47 18.02
N ILE A 498 -3.00 -33.43 18.48
CA ILE A 498 -3.70 -32.48 17.62
C ILE A 498 -2.85 -31.22 17.47
N ASP A 499 -2.20 -31.08 16.32
CA ASP A 499 -1.47 -29.88 15.94
C ASP A 499 -2.33 -28.99 15.02
N SER A 500 -2.39 -27.69 15.30
CA SER A 500 -3.26 -26.75 14.59
C SER A 500 -2.72 -25.31 14.58
N TRP A 501 -3.33 -24.45 13.75
CA TRP A 501 -3.01 -23.01 13.66
C TRP A 501 -1.52 -22.69 13.46
N PRO A 502 -0.89 -23.18 12.38
CA PRO A 502 0.48 -22.85 12.07
C PRO A 502 0.65 -21.36 11.73
N THR A 503 1.84 -20.82 12.02
CA THR A 503 2.32 -19.50 11.60
C THR A 503 3.83 -19.56 11.38
N TRP A 504 4.33 -18.88 10.36
CA TRP A 504 5.76 -18.83 10.03
C TRP A 504 6.45 -17.71 10.79
N SER A 505 7.69 -17.95 11.22
CA SER A 505 8.58 -16.86 11.61
C SER A 505 8.89 -15.97 10.41
N PRO A 506 9.17 -14.67 10.60
CA PRO A 506 9.40 -13.73 9.49
C PRO A 506 10.56 -14.10 8.55
N ASP A 507 11.55 -14.83 9.07
CA ASP A 507 12.69 -15.37 8.32
C ASP A 507 12.38 -16.66 7.53
N GLY A 508 11.17 -17.23 7.70
CA GLY A 508 10.78 -18.51 7.08
C GLY A 508 11.50 -19.75 7.63
N LYS A 509 12.34 -19.61 8.66
CA LYS A 509 13.15 -20.71 9.20
C LYS A 509 12.40 -21.55 10.25
N ARG A 510 11.35 -21.01 10.86
CA ARG A 510 10.58 -21.66 11.94
C ARG A 510 9.07 -21.60 11.69
N ILE A 511 8.35 -22.53 12.30
CA ILE A 511 6.88 -22.57 12.36
C ILE A 511 6.47 -22.66 13.82
N ALA A 512 5.61 -21.75 14.27
CA ALA A 512 4.90 -21.87 15.54
C ALA A 512 3.49 -22.42 15.30
N PHE A 513 3.01 -23.28 16.18
CA PHE A 513 1.68 -23.87 16.09
C PHE A 513 1.14 -24.24 17.48
N GLN A 514 -0.17 -24.45 17.57
CA GLN A 514 -0.82 -24.94 18.77
C GLN A 514 -0.79 -26.47 18.78
N ARG A 515 -0.37 -27.07 19.90
CA ARG A 515 -0.47 -28.51 20.18
C ARG A 515 -1.46 -28.76 21.30
N THR A 516 -2.40 -29.69 21.11
CA THR A 516 -3.32 -30.14 22.15
C THR A 516 -2.98 -31.56 22.59
N THR A 517 -2.78 -31.78 23.88
CA THR A 517 -2.48 -33.08 24.50
C THR A 517 -3.73 -33.72 25.07
N GLY A 518 -3.82 -35.05 25.19
CA GLY A 518 -4.94 -35.75 25.86
C GLY A 518 -5.62 -36.80 24.99
N ARG A 519 -6.03 -37.92 25.62
CA ARG A 519 -6.82 -39.00 25.01
C ARG A 519 -8.13 -39.21 25.77
N GLY A 520 -9.18 -39.54 25.01
CA GLY A 520 -10.34 -40.27 25.51
C GLY A 520 -11.50 -39.44 26.05
N ILE A 521 -12.65 -40.11 26.05
CA ILE A 521 -13.88 -39.73 26.72
C ILE A 521 -13.79 -40.28 28.15
N ASP A 522 -14.05 -39.46 29.16
CA ASP A 522 -14.13 -39.92 30.54
C ASP A 522 -15.29 -40.92 30.74
N GLN A 523 -15.35 -41.54 31.92
CA GLN A 523 -16.39 -42.52 32.27
C GLN A 523 -17.83 -41.99 32.22
N TYR A 524 -18.03 -40.68 32.00
CA TYR A 524 -19.32 -40.01 31.92
C TYR A 524 -19.71 -39.58 30.50
N GLY A 525 -18.89 -39.86 29.50
CA GLY A 525 -19.17 -39.44 28.13
C GLY A 525 -18.65 -38.03 27.78
N ALA A 526 -17.91 -37.36 28.68
CA ALA A 526 -17.30 -36.06 28.41
C ALA A 526 -15.88 -36.24 27.87
N ARG A 527 -15.49 -35.49 26.83
CA ARG A 527 -14.10 -35.51 26.34
C ARG A 527 -13.17 -34.98 27.43
N ASN A 528 -12.08 -35.69 27.74
CA ASN A 528 -11.05 -35.19 28.66
C ASN A 528 -10.44 -33.91 28.09
N ASP A 529 -10.43 -32.87 28.91
CA ASP A 529 -9.94 -31.53 28.58
C ASP A 529 -8.42 -31.55 28.40
N GLY A 530 -8.01 -31.63 27.14
CA GLY A 530 -6.61 -31.64 26.76
C GLY A 530 -5.90 -30.32 27.00
N ASP A 531 -4.70 -30.34 27.59
CA ASP A 531 -3.87 -29.14 27.71
C ASP A 531 -3.45 -28.64 26.32
N LYS A 532 -3.36 -27.32 26.15
CA LYS A 532 -2.92 -26.69 24.90
C LYS A 532 -1.67 -25.87 25.16
N TYR A 533 -0.67 -26.05 24.29
CA TYR A 533 0.63 -25.39 24.38
C TYR A 533 1.01 -24.78 23.03
N ILE A 534 1.82 -23.72 23.05
CA ILE A 534 2.48 -23.22 21.84
C ILE A 534 3.78 -24.00 21.61
N VAL A 535 3.95 -24.51 20.39
CA VAL A 535 5.16 -25.24 19.97
C VAL A 535 5.81 -24.48 18.85
N VAL A 536 7.14 -24.33 18.93
CA VAL A 536 7.96 -23.80 17.84
C VAL A 536 8.85 -24.91 17.30
N MET A 537 8.94 -25.02 15.98
CA MET A 537 9.80 -25.99 15.29
C MET A 537 10.55 -25.34 14.14
N ALA A 538 11.62 -25.98 13.68
CA ALA A 538 12.23 -25.64 12.39
C ALA A 538 11.23 -25.92 11.25
N SER A 539 11.23 -25.12 10.19
CA SER A 539 10.24 -25.17 9.12
C SER A 539 10.16 -26.51 8.38
N TYR A 540 11.25 -27.29 8.40
CA TYR A 540 11.31 -28.63 7.84
C TYR A 540 10.84 -29.75 8.80
N GLY A 541 10.34 -29.41 9.99
CA GLY A 541 9.74 -30.36 10.94
C GLY A 541 10.70 -30.93 12.00
N LYS A 542 11.86 -30.30 12.22
CA LYS A 542 12.86 -30.71 13.23
C LYS A 542 12.83 -29.78 14.46
N ASN A 543 13.46 -30.20 15.56
CA ASN A 543 13.72 -29.40 16.75
C ASN A 543 12.46 -28.77 17.39
N LEU A 544 11.44 -29.60 17.65
CA LEU A 544 10.23 -29.15 18.31
C LEU A 544 10.55 -28.72 19.75
N THR A 545 10.19 -27.49 20.09
CA THR A 545 10.34 -26.90 21.43
C THR A 545 8.98 -26.44 21.90
N GLU A 546 8.51 -26.97 23.04
CA GLU A 546 7.29 -26.50 23.70
C GLU A 546 7.63 -25.24 24.49
N LEU A 547 6.90 -24.16 24.23
CA LEU A 547 7.00 -22.92 24.98
C LEU A 547 6.08 -23.00 26.20
N ASN A 548 6.56 -22.49 27.35
CA ASN A 548 5.81 -22.48 28.62
C ASN A 548 5.18 -23.83 29.04
N PRO A 549 5.97 -24.91 29.22
CA PRO A 549 5.45 -26.19 29.69
C PRO A 549 4.83 -26.04 31.09
N GLY A 550 3.49 -25.99 31.15
CA GLY A 550 2.70 -25.81 32.37
C GLY A 550 1.66 -24.68 32.34
N GLY A 551 1.63 -23.85 31.29
CA GLY A 551 0.56 -22.88 31.05
C GLY A 551 -0.67 -23.56 30.45
N ALA A 552 -1.75 -23.71 31.21
CA ALA A 552 -2.97 -24.33 30.69
C ALA A 552 -3.69 -23.39 29.67
N TRP A 553 -4.06 -23.95 28.52
CA TRP A 553 -4.91 -23.34 27.48
C TRP A 553 -4.26 -22.22 26.65
N GLU A 554 -3.12 -22.50 26.02
CA GLU A 554 -2.48 -21.59 25.06
C GLU A 554 -2.87 -21.90 23.60
N TYR A 555 -3.23 -20.88 22.80
CA TYR A 555 -3.66 -21.07 21.41
C TYR A 555 -3.44 -19.84 20.50
N SER A 556 -3.58 -20.07 19.19
CA SER A 556 -3.50 -19.04 18.12
C SER A 556 -2.21 -18.20 18.11
N PRO A 557 -1.01 -18.82 18.00
CA PRO A 557 0.24 -18.07 18.00
C PRO A 557 0.38 -17.16 16.77
N ALA A 558 1.08 -16.03 16.93
CA ALA A 558 1.44 -15.09 15.88
C ALA A 558 2.81 -14.46 16.15
N TRP A 559 3.68 -14.46 15.15
CA TRP A 559 5.01 -13.86 15.22
C TRP A 559 4.97 -12.34 15.11
N SER A 560 5.82 -11.66 15.87
CA SER A 560 6.15 -10.27 15.60
C SER A 560 6.95 -10.16 14.28
N PRO A 561 6.84 -9.04 13.54
CA PRO A 561 7.51 -8.89 12.23
C PRO A 561 9.03 -8.97 12.28
N ASP A 562 9.64 -8.64 13.43
CA ASP A 562 11.07 -8.76 13.69
C ASP A 562 11.50 -10.16 14.16
N GLY A 563 10.55 -11.07 14.39
CA GLY A 563 10.79 -12.45 14.81
C GLY A 563 11.25 -12.62 16.26
N SER A 564 11.30 -11.52 17.04
CA SER A 564 11.79 -11.54 18.43
C SER A 564 10.73 -12.02 19.42
N LYS A 565 9.44 -11.88 19.09
CA LYS A 565 8.31 -12.10 20.00
C LYS A 565 7.22 -12.98 19.39
N LEU A 566 6.43 -13.58 20.28
CA LEU A 566 5.20 -14.29 19.97
C LEU A 566 4.04 -13.67 20.72
N ALA A 567 2.95 -13.40 20.00
CA ALA A 567 1.64 -13.19 20.59
C ALA A 567 0.86 -14.51 20.59
N PHE A 568 0.13 -14.78 21.67
CA PHE A 568 -0.72 -15.96 21.80
C PHE A 568 -1.85 -15.67 22.79
N VAL A 569 -2.90 -16.47 22.76
CA VAL A 569 -3.96 -16.39 23.76
C VAL A 569 -3.68 -17.44 24.83
N ALA A 570 -3.65 -17.04 26.10
CA ALA A 570 -3.52 -17.96 27.23
C ALA A 570 -4.63 -17.69 28.24
N SER A 571 -5.45 -18.69 28.53
CA SER A 571 -6.55 -18.58 29.52
C SER A 571 -7.47 -17.35 29.29
N GLY A 572 -7.75 -17.00 28.03
CA GLY A 572 -8.58 -15.85 27.65
C GLY A 572 -7.88 -14.48 27.63
N TYR A 573 -6.56 -14.43 27.83
CA TYR A 573 -5.76 -13.21 27.76
C TYR A 573 -4.89 -13.17 26.51
N LEU A 574 -4.75 -11.99 25.88
CA LEU A 574 -3.72 -11.77 24.86
C LEU A 574 -2.39 -11.63 25.59
N MET A 575 -1.49 -12.55 25.31
CA MET A 575 -0.14 -12.57 25.85
C MET A 575 0.85 -12.18 24.75
N VAL A 576 1.93 -11.51 25.14
CA VAL A 576 3.13 -11.34 24.32
C VAL A 576 4.32 -11.81 25.14
N SER A 577 5.15 -12.68 24.57
CA SER A 577 6.41 -13.14 25.15
C SER A 577 7.54 -13.02 24.14
N ASP A 578 8.78 -13.17 24.61
CA ASP A 578 9.89 -13.46 23.72
C ASP A 578 9.74 -14.86 23.12
N VAL A 579 10.42 -15.13 22.00
CA VAL A 579 10.28 -16.38 21.25
C VAL A 579 10.69 -17.64 22.03
N ASP A 580 11.54 -17.48 23.04
CA ASP A 580 11.95 -18.56 23.95
C ASP A 580 10.94 -18.80 25.09
N GLY A 581 9.83 -18.04 25.12
CA GLY A 581 8.79 -18.09 26.14
C GLY A 581 9.05 -17.17 27.34
N SER A 582 10.21 -16.53 27.42
CA SER A 582 10.53 -15.59 28.51
C SER A 582 9.77 -14.27 28.39
N ASN A 583 9.77 -13.47 29.46
CA ASN A 583 9.17 -12.13 29.52
C ASN A 583 7.69 -12.07 29.07
N ALA A 584 6.94 -13.16 29.27
CA ALA A 584 5.52 -13.21 28.97
C ALA A 584 4.74 -12.19 29.79
N ARG A 585 4.01 -11.29 29.10
CA ARG A 585 3.16 -10.28 29.72
C ARG A 585 1.77 -10.25 29.09
N ARG A 586 0.80 -9.78 29.87
CA ARG A 586 -0.59 -9.57 29.42
C ARG A 586 -0.69 -8.25 28.66
N VAL A 587 -1.41 -8.27 27.54
CA VAL A 587 -1.80 -7.08 26.76
C VAL A 587 -3.24 -6.68 27.09
N ILE A 588 -4.18 -7.63 26.97
CA ILE A 588 -5.61 -7.42 27.28
C ILE A 588 -6.29 -8.73 27.73
N ALA A 589 -7.46 -8.62 28.35
CA ALA A 589 -8.30 -9.73 28.83
C ALA A 589 -9.59 -9.89 27.98
N ASP A 590 -10.38 -10.91 28.30
CA ASP A 590 -11.71 -11.20 27.72
C ASP A 590 -11.73 -11.54 26.23
N LEU A 591 -10.78 -12.37 25.80
CA LEU A 591 -10.77 -12.96 24.46
C LEU A 591 -11.54 -14.27 24.46
N ASP A 592 -12.43 -14.44 23.48
CA ASP A 592 -13.11 -15.72 23.29
C ASP A 592 -12.30 -16.68 22.40
N HIS A 593 -12.61 -17.96 22.55
CA HIS A 593 -11.85 -19.08 22.04
C HIS A 593 -12.18 -19.30 20.56
N ASN A 594 -11.43 -18.70 19.64
CA ASN A 594 -10.91 -19.32 18.40
C ASN A 594 -10.50 -18.30 17.33
N GLY A 595 -9.35 -18.57 16.70
CA GLY A 595 -9.14 -18.38 15.26
C GLY A 595 -8.41 -17.11 14.87
N GLY A 596 -7.12 -17.01 15.18
CA GLY A 596 -6.18 -16.15 14.46
C GLY A 596 -5.83 -14.84 15.17
N LEU A 597 -4.62 -14.79 15.73
CA LEU A 597 -3.93 -13.53 15.98
C LEU A 597 -3.10 -13.20 14.73
N SER A 598 -2.90 -11.91 14.46
CA SER A 598 -1.91 -11.46 13.48
C SER A 598 -1.30 -10.15 13.94
N TRP A 599 0.02 -10.05 13.89
CA TRP A 599 0.70 -8.78 14.08
C TRP A 599 0.50 -7.89 12.85
N SER A 600 0.46 -6.58 13.06
CA SER A 600 0.65 -5.62 11.99
C SER A 600 2.11 -5.69 11.50
N PRO A 601 2.37 -5.49 10.20
CA PRO A 601 3.72 -5.54 9.62
C PRO A 601 4.71 -4.54 10.24
N ASP A 602 4.22 -3.43 10.78
CA ASP A 602 5.04 -2.44 11.48
C ASP A 602 5.33 -2.82 12.95
N GLY A 603 4.79 -3.93 13.44
CA GLY A 603 5.02 -4.42 14.78
C GLY A 603 4.29 -3.67 15.89
N ARG A 604 3.43 -2.69 15.55
CA ARG A 604 2.81 -1.81 16.56
C ARG A 604 1.52 -2.37 17.12
N ARG A 605 0.80 -3.18 16.35
CA ARG A 605 -0.54 -3.66 16.67
C ARG A 605 -0.70 -5.16 16.51
N ILE A 606 -1.68 -5.70 17.21
CA ILE A 606 -2.13 -7.08 17.06
C ILE A 606 -3.61 -7.03 16.72
N VAL A 607 -4.01 -7.70 15.62
CA VAL A 607 -5.42 -7.94 15.32
C VAL A 607 -5.87 -9.26 15.92
N PHE A 608 -7.09 -9.27 16.45
CA PHE A 608 -7.72 -10.40 17.09
C PHE A 608 -9.25 -10.32 16.96
N ILE A 609 -9.94 -11.37 17.41
CA ILE A 609 -11.41 -11.43 17.43
C ILE A 609 -11.92 -11.19 18.85
N ARG A 610 -12.90 -10.30 18.99
CA ARG A 610 -13.57 -9.97 20.26
C ARG A 610 -15.07 -10.21 20.17
N GLY A 611 -15.68 -10.90 21.14
CA GLY A 611 -17.12 -11.21 21.15
C GLY A 611 -17.44 -12.58 21.73
N TYR A 612 -18.71 -13.01 21.72
CA TYR A 612 -19.16 -14.26 22.33
C TYR A 612 -20.11 -15.05 21.42
N ARG A 613 -19.82 -16.33 21.20
CA ARG A 613 -20.60 -17.40 20.49
C ARG A 613 -21.22 -17.05 19.13
N ASP A 614 -22.10 -16.05 19.08
CA ASP A 614 -23.01 -15.74 17.98
C ASP A 614 -22.70 -14.37 17.32
N GLU A 615 -21.95 -13.50 18.01
CA GLU A 615 -21.55 -12.16 17.54
C GLU A 615 -20.10 -11.86 17.92
N SER A 616 -19.33 -11.32 16.97
CA SER A 616 -17.92 -10.98 17.20
C SER A 616 -17.45 -9.91 16.23
N ALA A 617 -16.44 -9.15 16.64
CA ALA A 617 -15.80 -8.09 15.88
C ALA A 617 -14.33 -8.42 15.60
N VAL A 618 -13.79 -7.87 14.52
CA VAL A 618 -12.36 -7.80 14.25
C VAL A 618 -11.82 -6.54 14.92
N VAL A 619 -10.83 -6.70 15.80
CA VAL A 619 -10.28 -5.62 16.61
C VAL A 619 -8.76 -5.59 16.48
N ALA A 620 -8.17 -4.40 16.40
CA ALA A 620 -6.74 -4.18 16.46
C ALA A 620 -6.38 -3.40 17.74
N ILE A 621 -5.31 -3.78 18.44
CA ILE A 621 -4.83 -3.10 19.65
C ILE A 621 -3.34 -2.86 19.59
N GLY A 622 -2.85 -1.81 20.22
CA GLY A 622 -1.43 -1.59 20.46
C GLY A 622 -0.80 -2.74 21.25
N VAL A 623 0.46 -3.07 20.95
CA VAL A 623 1.21 -4.13 21.64
C VAL A 623 1.42 -3.82 23.12
N ASP A 624 1.40 -2.54 23.50
CA ASP A 624 1.40 -2.05 24.88
C ASP A 624 0.04 -2.22 25.59
N GLY A 625 -1.02 -2.56 24.86
CA GLY A 625 -2.39 -2.68 25.35
C GLY A 625 -3.21 -1.38 25.24
N ALA A 626 -2.65 -0.34 24.63
CA ALA A 626 -3.36 0.92 24.35
C ALA A 626 -4.01 0.91 22.95
N ASP A 627 -4.76 1.97 22.64
CA ASP A 627 -5.28 2.27 21.30
C ASP A 627 -6.05 1.12 20.62
N GLU A 628 -6.99 0.53 21.34
CA GLU A 628 -7.90 -0.49 20.81
C GLU A 628 -8.88 0.12 19.77
N ILE A 629 -8.96 -0.51 18.61
CA ILE A 629 -9.78 -0.06 17.47
C ILE A 629 -10.59 -1.24 16.94
N VAL A 630 -11.90 -1.03 16.83
CA VAL A 630 -12.81 -1.94 16.13
C VAL A 630 -12.66 -1.70 14.62
N VAL A 631 -12.14 -2.71 13.91
CA VAL A 631 -11.89 -2.67 12.46
C VAL A 631 -13.11 -3.14 11.68
N PHE A 632 -13.82 -4.15 12.21
CA PHE A 632 -15.04 -4.66 11.61
C PHE A 632 -15.99 -5.14 12.69
N ASP A 633 -17.22 -4.64 12.64
CA ASP A 633 -18.30 -5.00 13.57
C ASP A 633 -19.62 -4.89 12.82
N GLU A 634 -20.00 -6.03 12.23
CA GLU A 634 -21.29 -6.29 11.62
C GLU A 634 -21.81 -7.52 12.34
N ASP A 635 -23.09 -7.56 12.73
CA ASP A 635 -23.71 -8.57 13.62
C ASP A 635 -23.66 -10.01 13.05
N VAL A 636 -22.45 -10.55 12.88
CA VAL A 636 -22.09 -11.83 12.32
C VAL A 636 -20.89 -12.36 13.08
N ARG A 637 -20.71 -13.68 13.08
CA ARG A 637 -19.49 -14.26 13.64
C ARG A 637 -18.35 -14.10 12.65
N VAL A 638 -17.18 -13.67 13.11
CA VAL A 638 -15.95 -13.50 12.32
C VAL A 638 -14.82 -14.35 12.88
N ARG A 639 -13.91 -14.79 12.01
CA ARG A 639 -12.78 -15.65 12.37
C ARG A 639 -11.59 -15.46 11.44
N ALA A 640 -10.41 -15.86 11.93
CA ALA A 640 -9.13 -15.88 11.22
C ALA A 640 -8.71 -14.53 10.63
N PRO A 641 -8.65 -13.44 11.42
CA PRO A 641 -8.15 -12.16 10.93
C PRO A 641 -6.64 -12.28 10.65
N ARG A 642 -6.23 -11.88 9.45
CA ARG A 642 -4.83 -11.87 9.00
C ARG A 642 -4.53 -10.54 8.34
N TRP A 643 -3.53 -9.84 8.86
CA TRP A 643 -3.02 -8.62 8.22
C TRP A 643 -2.41 -8.97 6.86
N SER A 644 -2.59 -8.07 5.88
CA SER A 644 -1.77 -8.03 4.68
C SER A 644 -0.37 -7.54 5.01
N ARG A 645 0.62 -7.93 4.19
CA ARG A 645 2.02 -7.56 4.41
C ARG A 645 2.27 -6.05 4.30
N ASP A 646 1.52 -5.34 3.48
CA ASP A 646 1.64 -3.88 3.29
C ASP A 646 1.03 -3.04 4.41
N GLY A 647 0.33 -3.70 5.33
CA GLY A 647 -0.25 -3.01 6.45
C GLY A 647 -1.64 -2.40 6.22
N GLN A 648 -2.25 -2.65 5.07
CA GLN A 648 -3.41 -1.87 4.64
C GLN A 648 -4.73 -2.61 4.76
N ARG A 649 -4.68 -3.94 4.90
CA ARG A 649 -5.85 -4.79 4.81
C ARG A 649 -5.82 -5.87 5.87
N ILE A 650 -7.00 -6.29 6.29
CA ILE A 650 -7.20 -7.47 7.13
C ILE A 650 -8.15 -8.40 6.39
N ALA A 651 -7.68 -9.61 6.06
CA ALA A 651 -8.53 -10.68 5.56
C ALA A 651 -9.09 -11.49 6.73
N PHE A 652 -10.37 -11.85 6.66
CA PHE A 652 -11.04 -12.68 7.64
C PHE A 652 -12.20 -13.43 6.96
N HIS A 653 -12.85 -14.35 7.67
CA HIS A 653 -14.09 -14.94 7.17
C HIS A 653 -15.25 -14.74 8.15
N THR A 654 -16.44 -14.57 7.60
CA THR A 654 -17.69 -14.57 8.36
C THR A 654 -18.26 -15.98 8.44
N VAL A 655 -19.06 -16.24 9.49
CA VAL A 655 -19.88 -17.44 9.64
C VAL A 655 -21.30 -16.96 9.90
N GLU A 656 -22.19 -17.13 8.91
CA GLU A 656 -23.61 -16.79 9.03
C GLU A 656 -24.42 -18.04 9.42
N GLU A 657 -25.00 -18.04 10.62
CA GLU A 657 -25.69 -19.24 11.15
C GLU A 657 -27.00 -19.57 10.42
N HIS A 658 -27.66 -18.58 9.82
CA HIS A 658 -28.96 -18.78 9.18
C HIS A 658 -28.90 -19.56 7.84
N ASP A 659 -27.76 -19.55 7.14
CA ASP A 659 -27.61 -20.24 5.85
C ASP A 659 -26.37 -21.15 5.78
N ALA A 660 -25.65 -21.31 6.90
CA ALA A 660 -24.40 -22.03 7.02
C ALA A 660 -23.28 -21.56 6.07
N LYS A 661 -23.42 -20.36 5.47
CA LYS A 661 -22.43 -19.82 4.54
C LYS A 661 -21.28 -19.18 5.29
N ARG A 662 -20.09 -19.31 4.70
CA ARG A 662 -18.84 -18.68 5.14
C ARG A 662 -18.25 -17.88 3.99
N ARG A 663 -18.03 -16.59 4.23
CA ARG A 663 -17.57 -15.65 3.20
C ARG A 663 -16.23 -15.07 3.63
N ILE A 664 -15.28 -15.02 2.70
CA ILE A 664 -14.00 -14.33 2.93
C ILE A 664 -14.19 -12.86 2.63
N LEU A 665 -13.96 -12.04 3.64
CA LEU A 665 -14.01 -10.58 3.56
C LEU A 665 -12.61 -10.00 3.76
N VAL A 666 -12.39 -8.84 3.16
CA VAL A 666 -11.19 -8.03 3.34
C VAL A 666 -11.61 -6.61 3.68
N VAL A 667 -11.08 -6.06 4.76
CA VAL A 667 -11.37 -4.71 5.23
C VAL A 667 -10.11 -3.86 5.27
N SER A 668 -10.26 -2.55 5.05
CA SER A 668 -9.17 -1.58 5.21
C SER A 668 -8.85 -1.36 6.69
N THR A 669 -7.57 -1.19 6.99
CA THR A 669 -7.07 -0.81 8.34
C THR A 669 -7.37 0.65 8.70
N ASP A 670 -7.77 1.48 7.73
CA ASP A 670 -8.13 2.90 7.92
C ASP A 670 -9.58 3.13 8.41
N SER A 671 -10.37 2.07 8.57
CA SER A 671 -11.80 2.13 8.91
C SER A 671 -12.14 2.58 10.35
N GLY A 672 -11.15 2.98 11.16
CA GLY A 672 -11.33 3.37 12.56
C GLY A 672 -11.08 4.87 12.82
N THR A 673 -12.07 5.56 13.38
CA THR A 673 -12.03 6.99 13.77
C THR A 673 -11.18 7.28 15.02
N ALA A 674 -9.99 6.70 15.15
CA ALA A 674 -9.03 7.07 16.19
C ALA A 674 -8.03 8.10 15.65
N ALA A 675 -7.69 9.10 16.45
CA ALA A 675 -6.69 10.11 16.09
C ALA A 675 -5.39 9.42 15.67
N ARG A 676 -5.01 9.61 14.40
CA ARG A 676 -3.78 9.07 13.82
C ARG A 676 -2.60 9.59 14.63
N VAL A 677 -1.75 8.69 15.14
CA VAL A 677 -0.37 9.05 15.47
C VAL A 677 0.23 9.59 14.17
N PRO A 678 0.83 10.79 14.16
CA PRO A 678 1.49 11.32 12.98
C PRO A 678 2.49 10.30 12.42
N ASP A 679 2.25 9.83 11.19
CA ASP A 679 3.18 8.95 10.49
C ASP A 679 4.01 9.80 9.51
N CYS A 680 5.29 9.94 9.81
CA CYS A 680 6.27 10.67 8.99
C CYS A 680 7.03 9.75 8.03
N ARG A 681 6.57 8.51 7.81
CA ARG A 681 7.23 7.51 6.98
C ARG A 681 6.57 7.44 5.59
N PRO A 682 7.11 8.13 4.58
CA PRO A 682 6.63 7.99 3.21
C PRO A 682 6.90 6.58 2.68
N ARG A 683 6.05 6.12 1.76
CA ARG A 683 6.19 4.78 1.18
C ARG A 683 7.29 4.71 0.13
N GLY A 684 8.06 3.64 0.20
CA GLY A 684 9.19 3.36 -0.68
C GLY A 684 8.87 2.63 -1.99
N VAL A 685 9.89 2.48 -2.83
CA VAL A 685 9.92 1.61 -4.02
C VAL A 685 10.27 0.16 -3.64
N ARG A 686 10.10 -0.80 -4.56
CA ARG A 686 10.17 -2.26 -4.27
C ARG A 686 11.56 -2.90 -4.35
N SER A 687 12.54 -2.25 -4.98
CA SER A 687 13.91 -2.75 -5.13
C SER A 687 14.69 -2.51 -3.83
N VAL A 688 15.50 -1.47 -3.77
CA VAL A 688 16.07 -0.83 -2.58
C VAL A 688 15.37 0.52 -2.41
N THR A 689 15.18 1.03 -1.19
CA THR A 689 14.34 2.23 -1.03
C THR A 689 14.74 3.18 0.08
N ALA A 690 14.58 4.48 -0.19
CA ALA A 690 14.64 5.53 0.82
C ALA A 690 13.31 5.70 1.60
N GLY A 691 12.28 4.90 1.31
CA GLY A 691 11.01 4.90 2.03
C GLY A 691 10.82 3.73 2.98
N PHE A 692 9.59 3.58 3.48
CA PHE A 692 9.18 2.49 4.38
C PHE A 692 8.06 1.62 3.77
N PRO A 693 7.96 0.34 4.16
CA PRO A 693 8.97 -0.44 4.90
C PRO A 693 10.17 -0.80 4.00
N LEU A 694 11.20 -1.40 4.58
CA LEU A 694 12.31 -1.98 3.82
C LEU A 694 11.80 -3.10 2.87
N PRO A 695 12.53 -3.37 1.78
CA PRO A 695 12.20 -4.41 0.83
C PRO A 695 12.11 -5.79 1.47
N THR A 696 11.24 -6.64 0.93
CA THR A 696 10.92 -7.95 1.52
C THR A 696 12.03 -8.98 1.43
N TRP A 697 12.96 -8.77 0.50
CA TRP A 697 14.14 -9.61 0.30
C TRP A 697 15.31 -9.17 1.18
N ALA A 698 15.22 -8.03 1.88
CA ALA A 698 16.32 -7.51 2.68
C ALA A 698 16.72 -8.49 3.80
N ALA A 699 18.02 -8.60 4.04
CA ALA A 699 18.55 -9.39 5.14
C ALA A 699 18.15 -8.75 6.49
N PRO A 700 18.16 -9.52 7.59
CA PRO A 700 17.85 -8.99 8.92
C PRO A 700 18.74 -7.80 9.27
N SER A 701 18.14 -6.64 9.56
CA SER A 701 18.86 -5.44 9.98
C SER A 701 19.14 -5.41 11.49
N LYS A 702 18.63 -6.38 12.27
CA LYS A 702 18.82 -6.47 13.72
C LYS A 702 19.09 -7.92 14.13
N GLY A 703 19.64 -8.09 15.33
CA GLY A 703 20.08 -9.38 15.85
C GLY A 703 21.39 -9.83 15.22
N THR A 704 21.62 -11.13 15.13
CA THR A 704 22.85 -11.67 14.52
C THR A 704 22.67 -11.88 13.01
N LEU A 705 23.48 -11.18 12.21
CA LEU A 705 23.58 -11.35 10.76
C LEU A 705 24.79 -12.25 10.43
N ARG A 706 24.53 -13.44 9.90
CA ARG A 706 25.60 -14.40 9.55
C ARG A 706 25.98 -14.26 8.09
N VAL A 707 27.21 -13.83 7.83
CA VAL A 707 27.69 -13.54 6.48
C VAL A 707 28.69 -14.60 6.06
N ALA A 708 28.34 -15.48 5.12
CA ALA A 708 29.30 -16.39 4.51
C ALA A 708 30.21 -15.58 3.57
N VAL A 709 31.54 -15.65 3.74
CA VAL A 709 32.48 -14.90 2.92
C VAL A 709 33.18 -15.85 1.97
N LEU A 710 32.97 -15.67 0.68
CA LEU A 710 33.58 -16.47 -0.38
C LEU A 710 34.65 -15.65 -1.09
N PHE A 711 35.82 -16.22 -1.29
CA PHE A 711 36.91 -15.58 -2.02
C PHE A 711 37.01 -16.20 -3.41
N MET A 712 36.97 -15.37 -4.45
CA MET A 712 36.97 -15.84 -5.83
C MET A 712 38.02 -15.11 -6.64
N ASP A 713 38.80 -15.84 -7.44
CA ASP A 713 39.83 -15.30 -8.33
C ASP A 713 39.60 -15.74 -9.78
N PHE A 714 40.40 -15.19 -10.70
CA PHE A 714 40.20 -15.36 -12.15
C PHE A 714 41.50 -15.79 -12.83
N SER A 715 41.42 -16.25 -14.08
CA SER A 715 42.60 -16.67 -14.85
C SER A 715 43.50 -15.50 -15.30
N ASP A 716 42.95 -14.30 -15.41
CA ASP A 716 43.63 -13.03 -15.78
C ASP A 716 43.72 -12.02 -14.63
N ALA A 717 43.24 -12.39 -13.43
CA ALA A 717 43.32 -11.65 -12.18
C ALA A 717 43.42 -12.66 -11.01
N GLU A 718 44.56 -13.34 -10.94
CA GLU A 718 44.83 -14.40 -9.96
C GLU A 718 45.34 -13.83 -8.64
N ALA A 719 44.89 -14.41 -7.53
CA ALA A 719 45.38 -14.04 -6.20
C ALA A 719 46.76 -14.66 -5.93
N ASP A 720 47.76 -13.84 -5.56
CA ASP A 720 49.11 -14.30 -5.21
C ASP A 720 49.38 -14.35 -3.69
N TYR A 721 48.32 -14.27 -2.87
CA TYR A 721 48.37 -14.29 -1.41
C TYR A 721 47.18 -15.06 -0.80
N THR A 722 47.15 -15.23 0.53
CA THR A 722 46.15 -16.07 1.20
C THR A 722 44.82 -15.33 1.47
N THR A 723 43.70 -16.05 1.41
CA THR A 723 42.37 -15.53 1.81
C THR A 723 42.32 -15.11 3.29
N HIS A 724 43.14 -15.71 4.15
CA HIS A 724 43.31 -15.25 5.54
C HIS A 724 43.83 -13.80 5.61
N ARG A 725 44.87 -13.49 4.83
CA ARG A 725 45.41 -12.14 4.74
C ARG A 725 44.38 -11.16 4.20
N GLU A 726 43.56 -11.61 3.24
CA GLU A 726 42.46 -10.82 2.68
C GLU A 726 41.40 -10.48 3.74
N ALA A 727 40.92 -11.50 4.46
CA ALA A 727 39.93 -11.37 5.50
C ALA A 727 40.39 -10.43 6.63
N GLU A 728 41.61 -10.63 7.15
CA GLU A 728 42.19 -9.85 8.25
C GLU A 728 42.38 -8.37 7.92
N THR A 729 42.49 -8.03 6.64
CA THR A 729 42.72 -6.64 6.21
C THR A 729 41.46 -5.78 6.25
N ALA A 730 40.26 -6.39 6.18
CA ALA A 730 39.04 -5.63 5.88
C ALA A 730 37.78 -6.04 6.64
N LEU A 731 37.56 -7.32 6.94
CA LEU A 731 36.36 -7.75 7.66
C LEU A 731 36.21 -7.10 9.05
N PRO A 732 37.28 -6.94 9.86
CA PRO A 732 37.15 -6.28 11.16
C PRO A 732 36.62 -4.84 11.06
N ARG A 733 36.98 -4.12 9.99
CA ARG A 733 36.50 -2.75 9.75
C ARG A 733 35.01 -2.73 9.38
N ALA A 734 34.55 -3.69 8.57
CA ALA A 734 33.13 -3.81 8.21
C ALA A 734 32.26 -4.16 9.43
N GLU A 735 32.72 -5.10 10.26
CA GLU A 735 32.10 -5.50 11.52
C GLU A 735 31.98 -4.29 12.47
N GLU A 736 33.11 -3.63 12.77
CA GLU A 736 33.16 -2.45 13.65
C GLU A 736 32.19 -1.36 13.20
N PHE A 737 32.13 -1.07 11.89
CA PHE A 737 31.23 -0.04 11.36
C PHE A 737 29.75 -0.41 11.54
N LEU A 738 29.34 -1.62 11.14
CA LEU A 738 27.94 -2.05 11.17
C LEU A 738 27.41 -2.16 12.60
N GLU A 739 28.22 -2.69 13.52
CA GLU A 739 27.84 -2.85 14.92
C GLU A 739 27.76 -1.50 15.64
N SER A 740 28.73 -0.61 15.42
CA SER A 740 28.72 0.72 16.03
C SER A 740 27.58 1.59 15.48
N ALA A 741 27.34 1.58 14.16
CA ALA A 741 26.28 2.36 13.53
C ALA A 741 24.87 1.90 13.95
N SER A 742 24.72 0.62 14.33
CA SER A 742 23.47 0.04 14.80
C SER A 742 23.18 0.25 16.30
N TYR A 743 24.10 0.89 17.03
CA TYR A 743 24.07 0.99 18.49
C TYR A 743 24.00 -0.38 19.19
N GLY A 744 24.65 -1.39 18.60
CA GLY A 744 24.61 -2.77 19.08
C GLY A 744 23.28 -3.51 18.84
N GLN A 745 22.40 -2.98 17.99
CA GLN A 745 21.19 -3.71 17.56
C GLN A 745 21.49 -4.78 16.51
N LEU A 746 22.62 -4.69 15.82
CA LEU A 746 23.11 -5.66 14.85
C LEU A 746 24.46 -6.21 15.32
N ASP A 747 24.61 -7.52 15.25
CA ASP A 747 25.81 -8.31 15.56
C ASP A 747 26.20 -9.06 14.28
N VAL A 748 27.40 -8.82 13.75
CA VAL A 748 27.78 -9.32 12.40
C VAL A 748 28.79 -10.44 12.53
N VAL A 749 28.38 -11.66 12.16
CA VAL A 749 29.26 -12.84 12.24
C VAL A 749 29.73 -13.23 10.84
N PHE A 750 30.97 -12.90 10.52
CA PHE A 750 31.62 -13.34 9.29
C PHE A 750 32.08 -14.80 9.39
N MET A 751 31.75 -15.59 8.36
CA MET A 751 32.11 -17.00 8.21
C MET A 751 32.93 -17.19 6.91
N PRO A 752 34.22 -16.86 6.92
CA PRO A 752 35.06 -16.97 5.73
C PRO A 752 35.37 -18.42 5.34
N HIS A 753 35.12 -18.76 4.08
CA HIS A 753 35.62 -19.98 3.46
C HIS A 753 37.02 -19.74 2.90
N HIS A 754 38.05 -20.22 3.61
CA HIS A 754 39.45 -19.86 3.32
C HIS A 754 40.07 -20.62 2.13
N GLU A 755 39.48 -20.46 0.95
CA GLU A 755 39.94 -21.00 -0.33
C GLU A 755 39.64 -20.01 -1.45
N TRP A 756 40.56 -19.86 -2.40
CA TRP A 756 40.30 -19.09 -3.62
C TRP A 756 39.52 -19.96 -4.61
N LEU A 757 38.24 -19.66 -4.78
CA LEU A 757 37.37 -20.29 -5.76
C LEU A 757 37.72 -19.76 -7.15
N ARG A 758 38.16 -20.62 -8.06
CA ARG A 758 38.56 -20.19 -9.41
C ARG A 758 37.36 -20.06 -10.34
N ALA A 759 37.16 -18.86 -10.86
CA ALA A 759 36.12 -18.58 -11.86
C ALA A 759 36.31 -19.39 -13.16
N GLY A 760 35.19 -19.80 -13.77
CA GLY A 760 35.20 -20.51 -15.05
C GLY A 760 35.59 -19.64 -16.26
N LEU A 761 35.43 -18.31 -16.17
CA LEU A 761 35.79 -17.35 -17.22
C LEU A 761 36.81 -16.31 -16.69
N PRO A 762 37.59 -15.66 -17.58
CA PRO A 762 38.45 -14.54 -17.20
C PRO A 762 37.64 -13.35 -16.65
N TYR A 763 38.21 -12.61 -15.71
CA TYR A 763 37.71 -11.37 -15.10
C TYR A 763 37.14 -10.39 -16.14
N ARG A 764 37.91 -10.13 -17.20
CA ARG A 764 37.49 -9.21 -18.26
C ARG A 764 36.21 -9.65 -18.99
N THR A 765 35.82 -10.92 -18.89
CA THR A 765 34.57 -11.44 -19.48
C THR A 765 33.35 -11.09 -18.63
N TYR A 766 33.49 -11.18 -17.31
CA TYR A 766 32.44 -10.81 -16.36
C TYR A 766 32.28 -9.30 -16.23
N PHE A 767 33.36 -8.53 -16.42
CA PHE A 767 33.42 -7.10 -16.08
C PHE A 767 33.92 -6.18 -17.23
N ALA A 768 33.70 -6.56 -18.49
CA ALA A 768 34.07 -5.72 -19.64
C ALA A 768 33.23 -4.42 -19.72
N PRO A 769 33.85 -3.25 -19.99
CA PRO A 769 33.15 -1.95 -20.07
C PRO A 769 32.16 -1.83 -21.24
N THR A 770 32.17 -2.77 -22.19
CA THR A 770 31.27 -2.78 -23.36
C THR A 770 30.04 -3.67 -23.18
N VAL A 771 29.92 -4.40 -22.06
CA VAL A 771 28.77 -5.26 -21.78
C VAL A 771 27.95 -4.60 -20.67
N ALA A 772 26.98 -3.80 -21.10
CA ALA A 772 25.95 -3.29 -20.22
C ALA A 772 24.99 -4.43 -19.83
N SER A 773 25.30 -5.20 -18.79
CA SER A 773 24.29 -5.95 -18.05
C SER A 773 24.82 -6.43 -16.71
N ASP A 774 24.17 -6.02 -15.62
CA ASP A 774 24.33 -6.57 -14.26
C ASP A 774 24.26 -8.12 -14.22
N ALA A 775 23.62 -8.73 -15.23
CA ALA A 775 23.45 -10.17 -15.39
C ALA A 775 24.76 -10.99 -15.42
N LEU A 776 25.83 -10.51 -16.08
CA LEU A 776 27.10 -11.27 -16.12
C LEU A 776 27.85 -11.18 -14.79
N SER A 777 27.78 -10.03 -14.13
CA SER A 777 28.34 -9.87 -12.78
C SER A 777 27.59 -10.69 -11.74
N ASP A 778 26.26 -10.82 -11.86
CA ASP A 778 25.44 -11.67 -10.99
C ASP A 778 25.81 -13.15 -11.15
N TRP A 779 26.14 -13.58 -12.38
CA TRP A 779 26.64 -14.94 -12.61
C TRP A 779 27.98 -15.22 -11.95
N ALA A 780 28.83 -14.23 -11.72
CA ALA A 780 30.06 -14.42 -10.96
C ALA A 780 29.74 -14.74 -9.49
N SER A 781 28.81 -14.01 -8.88
CA SER A 781 28.37 -14.26 -7.50
C SER A 781 27.65 -15.60 -7.35
N ALA A 782 26.74 -15.92 -8.27
CA ALA A 782 26.07 -17.23 -8.30
C ALA A 782 27.06 -18.37 -8.54
N GLY A 783 28.04 -18.18 -9.42
CA GLY A 783 29.11 -19.15 -9.68
C GLY A 783 30.02 -19.37 -8.47
N ALA A 784 30.32 -18.33 -7.68
CA ALA A 784 31.05 -18.48 -6.42
C ALA A 784 30.27 -19.37 -5.43
N VAL A 785 28.97 -19.17 -5.31
CA VAL A 785 28.09 -19.98 -4.47
C VAL A 785 28.04 -21.43 -4.96
N GLU A 786 27.90 -21.66 -6.26
CA GLU A 786 27.93 -23.01 -6.86
C GLU A 786 29.27 -23.73 -6.62
N LEU A 787 30.39 -23.03 -6.78
CA LEU A 787 31.72 -23.59 -6.53
C LEU A 787 31.96 -23.95 -5.05
N ALA A 788 31.25 -23.30 -4.13
CA ALA A 788 31.39 -23.49 -2.69
C ALA A 788 30.33 -24.43 -2.08
N ASP A 789 29.29 -24.83 -2.83
CA ASP A 789 28.13 -25.61 -2.35
C ASP A 789 28.55 -26.91 -1.63
N ASP A 790 29.55 -27.62 -2.15
CA ASP A 790 30.05 -28.86 -1.51
C ASP A 790 30.80 -28.62 -0.18
N ALA A 791 31.30 -27.40 0.06
CA ALA A 791 32.17 -27.06 1.18
C ALA A 791 31.52 -26.14 2.23
N VAL A 792 30.49 -25.40 1.86
CA VAL A 792 29.84 -24.37 2.68
C VAL A 792 28.36 -24.67 2.82
N ASP A 793 27.89 -24.86 4.05
CA ASP A 793 26.46 -25.03 4.38
C ASP A 793 25.75 -23.65 4.40
N PHE A 794 25.10 -23.31 3.30
CA PHE A 794 24.42 -22.03 3.12
C PHE A 794 23.12 -21.93 3.91
N THR A 795 22.58 -23.03 4.46
CA THR A 795 21.40 -22.97 5.35
C THR A 795 21.67 -22.22 6.66
N ARG A 796 22.95 -22.01 6.98
CA ARG A 796 23.42 -21.29 8.17
C ARG A 796 23.78 -19.83 7.92
N ALA A 797 23.78 -19.38 6.67
CA ALA A 797 24.05 -17.99 6.30
C ALA A 797 22.74 -17.20 6.13
N ASP A 798 22.81 -15.91 6.40
CA ASP A 798 21.75 -14.94 6.09
C ASP A 798 22.10 -14.11 4.85
N LEU A 799 23.40 -13.96 4.58
CA LEU A 799 23.98 -13.22 3.45
C LEU A 799 25.26 -13.95 2.97
N VAL A 800 25.54 -13.87 1.67
CA VAL A 800 26.83 -14.28 1.10
C VAL A 800 27.56 -13.04 0.61
N LEU A 801 28.81 -12.84 1.04
CA LEU A 801 29.70 -11.79 0.54
C LEU A 801 30.76 -12.43 -0.35
N VAL A 802 30.79 -12.06 -1.63
CA VAL A 802 31.78 -12.53 -2.59
C VAL A 802 32.88 -11.49 -2.75
N VAL A 803 34.11 -11.89 -2.45
CA VAL A 803 35.30 -11.03 -2.40
C VAL A 803 36.29 -11.42 -3.49
N PHE A 804 36.72 -10.44 -4.28
CA PHE A 804 37.75 -10.59 -5.31
C PHE A 804 39.13 -10.10 -4.82
N PRO A 805 40.26 -10.48 -5.45
CA PRO A 805 41.58 -10.45 -4.78
C PRO A 805 42.30 -9.09 -4.71
N SER A 806 42.37 -8.40 -3.52
CA SER A 806 42.86 -7.01 -3.17
C SER A 806 43.82 -6.25 -4.10
N VAL A 807 44.68 -6.94 -4.82
CA VAL A 807 45.90 -6.42 -5.46
C VAL A 807 45.66 -5.67 -6.78
N HIS A 808 44.41 -5.51 -7.20
CA HIS A 808 44.05 -4.94 -8.51
C HIS A 808 43.20 -3.62 -8.47
N PHE A 809 43.07 -2.85 -7.36
CA PHE A 809 41.75 -2.27 -6.93
C PHE A 809 41.46 -0.76 -6.77
N SER A 810 40.17 -0.41 -6.99
CA SER A 810 39.22 0.27 -6.05
C SER A 810 37.73 0.17 -6.51
N GLY A 811 36.74 -0.06 -5.59
CA GLY A 811 35.27 0.19 -5.76
C GLY A 811 34.29 -1.01 -5.94
N GLY A 812 33.13 -1.01 -5.24
CA GLY A 812 32.09 -2.09 -5.19
C GLY A 812 30.86 -1.90 -6.10
N LEU A 813 30.06 -2.96 -6.31
CA LEU A 813 28.76 -2.95 -7.02
C LEU A 813 27.80 -4.06 -6.49
N ALA A 814 26.51 -3.72 -6.56
CA ALA A 814 25.36 -4.22 -5.81
C ALA A 814 24.96 -5.71 -5.93
N SER A 815 24.02 -6.03 -5.02
CA SER A 815 23.50 -7.32 -4.61
C SER A 815 22.69 -8.09 -5.64
N GLY A 816 22.89 -9.40 -5.67
CA GLY A 816 22.08 -10.39 -6.40
C GLY A 816 21.52 -11.47 -5.48
N SER A 817 21.06 -12.58 -6.07
CA SER A 817 20.61 -13.75 -5.31
C SER A 817 21.16 -15.03 -5.94
N ALA A 818 21.51 -16.01 -5.10
CA ALA A 818 21.91 -17.34 -5.52
C ALA A 818 21.06 -18.40 -4.80
N THR A 819 21.06 -19.63 -5.32
CA THR A 819 20.41 -20.79 -4.68
C THR A 819 21.44 -21.89 -4.49
N ALA A 820 21.60 -22.32 -3.25
CA ALA A 820 22.48 -23.41 -2.81
C ALA A 820 21.84 -24.12 -1.61
N ASP A 821 22.13 -25.40 -1.38
CA ASP A 821 21.51 -26.20 -0.30
C ASP A 821 19.97 -26.15 -0.20
N GLY A 822 19.27 -25.86 -1.30
CA GLY A 822 17.82 -25.66 -1.31
C GLY A 822 17.32 -24.42 -0.57
N VAL A 823 18.20 -23.45 -0.29
CA VAL A 823 17.88 -22.11 0.22
C VAL A 823 18.29 -21.04 -0.80
N SER A 824 17.51 -19.96 -0.88
CA SER A 824 17.92 -18.77 -1.62
C SER A 824 18.65 -17.83 -0.66
N VAL A 825 19.85 -17.39 -1.06
CA VAL A 825 20.70 -16.47 -0.29
C VAL A 825 20.89 -15.18 -1.07
N ILE A 826 20.87 -14.06 -0.35
CA ILE A 826 21.25 -12.76 -0.90
C ILE A 826 22.77 -12.80 -1.11
N THR A 827 23.25 -12.30 -2.23
CA THR A 827 24.69 -12.19 -2.52
C THR A 827 25.08 -10.74 -2.63
N ALA A 828 26.02 -10.28 -1.83
CA ALA A 828 26.70 -9.00 -1.99
C ALA A 828 28.08 -9.23 -2.62
N ARG A 829 28.55 -8.28 -3.43
CA ARG A 829 29.83 -8.42 -4.15
C ARG A 829 30.72 -7.21 -3.93
N VAL A 830 32.00 -7.48 -3.72
CA VAL A 830 33.04 -6.44 -3.72
C VAL A 830 33.80 -6.54 -5.05
N ASN A 831 33.52 -5.61 -5.99
CA ASN A 831 34.10 -5.58 -7.35
C ASN A 831 35.40 -4.77 -7.47
N THR A 832 35.95 -4.70 -8.70
CA THR A 832 37.24 -4.08 -9.02
C THR A 832 37.20 -3.35 -10.37
N PHE A 833 37.82 -2.18 -10.53
CA PHE A 833 38.04 -1.57 -11.85
C PHE A 833 39.52 -1.21 -12.05
N GLU A 834 40.01 -1.38 -13.26
CA GLU A 834 41.41 -1.13 -13.64
C GLU A 834 41.64 0.40 -13.80
N GLY A 835 42.17 1.12 -12.77
CA GLY A 835 42.57 2.52 -13.02
C GLY A 835 42.91 3.54 -11.90
N ALA A 836 42.66 3.36 -10.61
CA ALA A 836 42.84 4.46 -9.64
C ALA A 836 43.59 4.09 -8.35
N SER A 837 44.81 4.65 -8.21
CA SER A 837 45.64 4.84 -7.00
C SER A 837 45.90 3.64 -6.09
N GLY A 838 47.09 3.05 -6.26
CA GLY A 838 47.60 1.93 -5.47
C GLY A 838 47.89 2.23 -3.99
N GLY A 839 47.28 1.42 -3.15
CA GLY A 839 47.60 1.15 -1.75
C GLY A 839 46.68 0.02 -1.27
N LEU A 840 47.15 -0.84 -0.36
CA LEU A 840 46.33 -1.89 0.27
C LEU A 840 45.31 -1.24 1.23
N GLY A 841 44.38 -0.45 0.69
CA GLY A 841 43.30 0.20 1.42
C GLY A 841 42.21 -0.81 1.73
N SER A 842 41.88 -0.94 3.02
CA SER A 842 40.85 -1.83 3.56
C SER A 842 39.52 -1.68 2.81
N TRP A 843 39.08 -2.73 2.12
CA TRP A 843 37.76 -2.77 1.47
C TRP A 843 36.61 -2.94 2.48
N GLY A 844 36.89 -2.87 3.79
CA GLY A 844 35.90 -3.04 4.85
C GLY A 844 34.76 -2.02 4.78
N ASP A 845 35.06 -0.75 4.45
CA ASP A 845 34.02 0.27 4.25
C ASP A 845 33.13 -0.08 3.04
N THR A 846 33.71 -0.62 1.97
CA THR A 846 32.97 -1.12 0.80
C THR A 846 32.11 -2.33 1.19
N ALA A 847 32.64 -3.29 1.94
CA ALA A 847 31.84 -4.41 2.40
C ALA A 847 30.67 -3.98 3.28
N ALA A 848 30.88 -3.02 4.19
CA ALA A 848 29.79 -2.45 4.98
C ALA A 848 28.73 -1.80 4.07
N HIS A 849 29.14 -1.02 3.07
CA HIS A 849 28.26 -0.44 2.07
C HIS A 849 27.41 -1.49 1.32
N GLU A 850 28.04 -2.54 0.79
CA GLU A 850 27.34 -3.60 0.06
C GLU A 850 26.42 -4.43 0.97
N ILE A 851 26.82 -4.65 2.23
CA ILE A 851 25.96 -5.28 3.24
C ILE A 851 24.74 -4.41 3.50
N ILE A 852 24.89 -3.08 3.58
CA ILE A 852 23.75 -2.17 3.79
C ILE A 852 22.78 -2.18 2.60
N HIS A 853 23.25 -2.36 1.37
CA HIS A 853 22.36 -2.68 0.24
C HIS A 853 21.60 -3.97 0.46
N ALA A 854 22.27 -5.02 0.96
CA ALA A 854 21.60 -6.27 1.32
C ALA A 854 20.56 -6.09 2.45
N LEU A 855 20.72 -5.07 3.30
CA LEU A 855 19.72 -4.65 4.30
C LEU A 855 18.57 -3.80 3.69
N GLY A 856 18.61 -3.50 2.40
CA GLY A 856 17.51 -2.89 1.64
C GLY A 856 17.60 -1.38 1.41
N LEU A 857 18.73 -0.74 1.71
CA LEU A 857 18.92 0.70 1.49
C LEU A 857 19.51 1.02 0.10
N PRO A 858 19.16 2.17 -0.50
CA PRO A 858 19.64 2.57 -1.81
C PRO A 858 20.90 3.44 -1.72
N ASP A 859 21.56 3.62 -2.86
CA ASP A 859 22.59 4.64 -3.03
C ASP A 859 21.96 6.03 -3.09
N PHE A 860 22.61 6.97 -2.42
CA PHE A 860 22.19 8.36 -2.41
C PHE A 860 22.93 9.23 -3.43
N TYR A 861 23.99 8.71 -4.07
CA TYR A 861 24.69 9.42 -5.13
C TYR A 861 24.03 9.16 -6.49
N PRO A 862 24.11 10.11 -7.44
CA PRO A 862 23.56 9.91 -8.77
C PRO A 862 24.46 9.00 -9.63
N TYR A 863 23.87 8.09 -10.43
CA TYR A 863 24.59 7.35 -11.46
C TYR A 863 24.69 8.20 -12.75
N GLY A 864 25.92 8.51 -13.18
CA GLY A 864 26.22 9.23 -14.42
C GLY A 864 26.67 10.69 -14.22
N ASP A 865 27.48 11.19 -15.16
CA ASP A 865 28.16 12.51 -15.11
C ASP A 865 27.24 13.74 -15.33
N ALA A 866 25.94 13.64 -15.06
CA ALA A 866 24.95 14.64 -15.44
C ALA A 866 24.93 15.94 -14.58
N HIS A 867 25.92 16.15 -13.71
CA HIS A 867 26.09 17.41 -13.00
C HIS A 867 27.28 18.18 -13.58
N GLN A 868 27.05 18.93 -14.65
CA GLN A 868 28.04 19.88 -15.15
C GLN A 868 28.37 20.86 -14.02
N ARG A 869 29.57 20.72 -13.45
CA ARG A 869 30.09 21.61 -12.42
C ARG A 869 30.30 22.99 -13.04
N GLN A 870 29.62 24.00 -12.50
CA GLN A 870 29.94 25.38 -12.85
C GLN A 870 31.36 25.70 -12.35
N GLU A 871 32.09 26.52 -13.09
CA GLU A 871 33.40 26.99 -12.65
C GLU A 871 33.23 27.78 -11.33
N ALA A 872 34.07 27.48 -10.33
CA ALA A 872 33.99 28.19 -9.06
C ALA A 872 34.29 29.69 -9.26
N PRO A 873 33.56 30.61 -8.61
CA PRO A 873 33.89 32.03 -8.62
C PRO A 873 35.35 32.29 -8.20
N ALA A 874 35.93 33.38 -8.71
CA ALA A 874 37.29 33.77 -8.32
C ALA A 874 37.44 33.88 -6.79
N GLY A 875 38.53 33.32 -6.25
CA GLY A 875 38.77 33.26 -4.81
C GLY A 875 38.07 32.13 -4.07
N HIS A 876 37.19 31.37 -4.74
CA HIS A 876 36.51 30.20 -4.18
C HIS A 876 36.99 28.91 -4.84
N GLN A 877 36.57 27.80 -4.25
CA GLN A 877 36.68 26.48 -4.85
C GLN A 877 35.50 25.61 -4.42
N TRP A 878 35.11 24.69 -5.29
CA TRP A 878 34.18 23.63 -4.93
C TRP A 878 34.89 22.59 -4.08
N VAL A 879 34.25 22.24 -2.97
CA VAL A 879 34.71 21.23 -2.05
C VAL A 879 33.70 20.10 -2.03
N GLN A 880 34.16 18.88 -2.30
CA GLN A 880 33.31 17.70 -2.30
C GLN A 880 33.01 17.28 -0.86
N THR A 881 31.77 16.91 -0.59
CA THR A 881 31.36 16.22 0.64
C THR A 881 30.54 14.97 0.34
N THR A 882 30.81 13.88 1.05
CA THR A 882 30.04 12.64 0.97
C THR A 882 29.59 12.27 2.37
N TRP A 883 28.28 12.14 2.60
CA TRP A 883 27.72 11.80 3.90
C TRP A 883 27.34 10.33 4.00
N GLY A 884 27.92 9.66 5.00
CA GLY A 884 27.60 8.28 5.34
C GLY A 884 28.04 7.26 4.28
N PRO A 885 27.84 5.96 4.57
CA PRO A 885 28.32 4.88 3.70
C PRO A 885 27.54 4.80 2.39
N MET A 886 26.26 5.16 2.36
CA MET A 886 25.41 5.12 1.14
C MET A 886 25.64 6.32 0.20
N GLY A 887 26.55 7.22 0.55
CA GLY A 887 27.09 8.20 -0.37
C GLY A 887 26.14 9.33 -0.75
N LEU A 888 25.64 10.13 0.21
CA LEU A 888 24.98 11.39 -0.17
C LEU A 888 26.04 12.39 -0.65
N HIS A 889 26.26 12.42 -1.96
CA HIS A 889 27.26 13.26 -2.62
C HIS A 889 26.75 14.68 -2.80
N ALA A 890 27.50 15.64 -2.26
CA ALA A 890 27.28 17.06 -2.48
C ALA A 890 28.60 17.80 -2.69
N TRP A 891 28.49 19.00 -3.23
CA TRP A 891 29.57 19.96 -3.34
C TRP A 891 29.14 21.24 -2.64
N PHE A 892 30.03 21.84 -1.88
CA PHE A 892 29.78 23.15 -1.30
C PHE A 892 30.84 24.13 -1.75
N LEU A 893 30.44 25.39 -1.92
CA LEU A 893 31.37 26.44 -2.31
C LEU A 893 32.11 26.96 -1.06
N ALA A 894 33.44 26.99 -1.11
CA ALA A 894 34.26 27.50 -0.02
C ALA A 894 35.23 28.57 -0.50
N ALA A 895 35.42 29.63 0.30
CA ALA A 895 36.50 30.59 0.07
C ALA A 895 37.86 29.89 0.26
N ARG A 896 38.83 30.20 -0.60
CA ARG A 896 40.17 29.57 -0.55
C ARG A 896 40.96 29.92 0.71
N ASP A 897 40.56 30.96 1.43
CA ASP A 897 41.13 31.44 2.68
C ASP A 897 40.19 31.24 3.89
N ASP A 898 39.15 30.42 3.76
CA ASP A 898 38.23 30.12 4.86
C ASP A 898 38.98 29.44 6.02
N ARG A 899 39.17 30.19 7.10
CA ARG A 899 39.92 29.72 8.28
C ARG A 899 39.22 28.59 9.02
N ARG A 900 37.92 28.38 8.82
CA ARG A 900 37.17 27.25 9.38
C ARG A 900 37.59 25.93 8.74
N LEU A 901 37.96 25.98 7.46
CA LEU A 901 38.27 24.82 6.61
C LEU A 901 39.77 24.70 6.28
N MET A 902 40.59 25.61 6.81
CA MET A 902 42.04 25.65 6.58
C MET A 902 42.73 24.47 7.22
N HIS A 903 43.44 23.70 6.40
CA HIS A 903 44.32 22.63 6.85
C HIS A 903 45.78 23.02 6.70
N ARG A 904 46.62 22.56 7.62
CA ARG A 904 48.06 22.78 7.61
C ARG A 904 48.77 21.49 7.23
N TRP A 905 49.49 21.53 6.11
CA TRP A 905 50.34 20.43 5.68
C TRP A 905 51.81 20.74 5.90
N GLU A 906 52.48 19.86 6.61
CA GLU A 906 53.93 19.89 6.75
C GLU A 906 54.54 18.83 5.83
N PHE A 907 55.27 19.28 4.82
CA PHE A 907 56.02 18.41 3.93
C PHE A 907 57.18 17.77 4.69
N THR A 908 57.60 16.58 4.26
CA THR A 908 58.74 15.85 4.84
C THR A 908 60.07 16.62 4.84
N ASN A 909 60.16 17.73 4.10
CA ASN A 909 61.28 18.67 4.09
C ASN A 909 61.13 19.87 5.05
N GLY A 910 60.12 19.87 5.93
CA GLY A 910 59.83 20.92 6.91
C GLY A 910 59.14 22.17 6.34
N LYS A 911 58.74 22.18 5.06
CA LYS A 911 57.89 23.26 4.52
C LYS A 911 56.47 23.09 5.02
N VAL A 912 55.82 24.20 5.34
CA VAL A 912 54.43 24.24 5.76
C VAL A 912 53.59 24.95 4.69
N SER A 913 52.45 24.37 4.31
CA SER A 913 51.46 24.99 3.42
C SER A 913 50.08 24.89 4.05
N ASP A 914 49.39 26.03 4.13
CA ASP A 914 47.99 26.07 4.55
C ASP A 914 47.10 26.02 3.29
N TYR A 915 46.09 25.14 3.25
CA TYR A 915 45.15 25.01 2.12
C TYR A 915 43.78 24.47 2.58
N VAL A 916 42.70 24.76 1.83
CA VAL A 916 41.39 24.13 2.03
C VAL A 916 41.37 22.82 1.21
N PRO A 917 41.14 21.65 1.81
CA PRO A 917 41.04 20.39 1.09
C PRO A 917 39.92 20.38 0.05
N GLY A 918 40.15 19.71 -1.09
CA GLY A 918 39.14 19.56 -2.14
C GLY A 918 38.02 18.57 -1.81
N THR A 919 38.18 17.77 -0.75
CA THR A 919 37.24 16.72 -0.35
C THR A 919 37.21 16.59 1.17
N TRP A 920 35.99 16.47 1.71
CA TRP A 920 35.69 16.15 3.11
C TRP A 920 34.68 15.00 3.11
N MET A 921 34.77 14.05 4.03
CA MET A 921 33.89 12.87 3.98
C MET A 921 33.38 12.54 5.39
N PRO A 922 32.31 13.20 5.86
CA PRO A 922 31.60 12.77 7.06
C PRO A 922 31.11 11.33 6.91
N ARG A 923 31.56 10.45 7.80
CA ARG A 923 31.34 9.00 7.70
C ARG A 923 30.16 8.52 8.52
N GLU A 924 29.73 9.30 9.51
CA GLU A 924 28.62 8.87 10.38
C GLU A 924 27.31 8.74 9.58
N MET A 925 26.64 7.60 9.75
CA MET A 925 25.47 7.24 8.95
C MET A 925 24.28 8.16 9.23
N LEU A 926 23.50 8.49 8.20
CA LEU A 926 22.35 9.39 8.29
C LEU A 926 21.26 8.83 9.22
N ALA A 927 20.61 9.70 9.98
CA ALA A 927 19.55 9.33 10.92
C ALA A 927 18.37 8.65 10.20
N TRP A 928 18.01 9.14 9.01
CA TRP A 928 16.97 8.54 8.19
C TRP A 928 17.22 7.05 7.93
N SER A 929 18.43 6.71 7.47
CA SER A 929 18.85 5.35 7.19
C SER A 929 18.85 4.47 8.44
N ARG A 930 19.29 5.00 9.59
CA ARG A 930 19.23 4.29 10.87
C ARG A 930 17.79 4.01 11.30
N TRP A 931 16.86 4.93 11.05
CA TRP A 931 15.44 4.71 11.35
C TRP A 931 14.82 3.66 10.43
N GLN A 932 15.16 3.67 9.13
CA GLN A 932 14.71 2.64 8.19
C GLN A 932 15.15 1.24 8.61
N LEU A 933 16.41 1.08 9.03
CA LEU A 933 16.96 -0.19 9.55
C LEU A 933 16.43 -0.55 10.94
N GLY A 934 15.67 0.35 11.58
CA GLY A 934 15.15 0.21 12.93
C GLY A 934 16.21 0.34 14.03
N TRP A 935 17.39 0.87 13.71
CA TRP A 935 18.45 1.19 14.68
C TRP A 935 18.12 2.45 15.48
N LEU A 936 17.28 3.33 14.95
CA LEU A 936 16.55 4.32 15.76
C LEU A 936 15.14 3.81 16.05
N SER A 937 14.71 3.97 17.31
CA SER A 937 13.33 3.72 17.71
C SER A 937 12.43 4.90 17.34
N ASP A 938 11.13 4.64 17.16
CA ASP A 938 10.13 5.69 16.91
C ASP A 938 10.10 6.76 18.03
N THR A 939 10.46 6.39 19.27
CA THR A 939 10.55 7.33 20.40
C THR A 939 11.72 8.30 20.28
N GLN A 940 12.74 7.98 19.49
CA GLN A 940 13.87 8.86 19.20
C GLN A 940 13.64 9.72 17.95
N VAL A 941 12.44 9.68 17.37
CA VAL A 941 12.06 10.45 16.19
C VAL A 941 10.93 11.41 16.54
N ALA A 942 11.15 12.71 16.36
CA ALA A 942 10.09 13.71 16.48
C ALA A 942 9.37 13.88 15.14
N CYS A 943 8.18 13.30 14.99
CA CYS A 943 7.31 13.53 13.83
C CYS A 943 6.53 14.84 13.99
N VAL A 944 6.90 15.86 13.24
CA VAL A 944 6.42 17.24 13.39
C VAL A 944 5.36 17.55 12.33
N THR A 945 4.09 17.57 12.74
CA THR A 945 2.94 17.93 11.88
C THR A 945 2.33 19.29 12.22
N GLU A 946 2.70 19.86 13.37
CA GLU A 946 2.21 21.15 13.83
C GLU A 946 2.81 22.30 13.01
N ALA A 947 2.05 23.38 12.85
CA ALA A 947 2.51 24.57 12.12
C ALA A 947 3.74 25.25 12.78
N LYS A 948 3.99 25.00 14.07
CA LYS A 948 5.17 25.48 14.77
C LYS A 948 5.59 24.48 15.84
N ALA A 949 6.85 24.06 15.83
CA ALA A 949 7.42 23.16 16.84
C ALA A 949 8.84 23.59 17.23
N ALA A 950 9.29 23.17 18.41
CA ALA A 950 10.68 23.26 18.84
C ALA A 950 11.15 21.87 19.26
N VAL A 951 12.26 21.40 18.71
CA VAL A 951 12.79 20.05 18.94
C VAL A 951 14.23 20.14 19.44
N LYS A 952 14.52 19.44 20.54
CA LYS A 952 15.86 19.27 21.08
C LYS A 952 16.45 17.97 20.52
N LEU A 953 17.50 18.08 19.72
CA LEU A 953 18.13 16.99 18.97
C LEU A 953 19.44 16.56 19.63
N ALA A 954 19.52 15.28 20.00
CA ALA A 954 20.72 14.62 20.44
C ALA A 954 21.63 14.26 19.25
N PRO A 955 22.95 14.14 19.44
CA PRO A 955 23.88 13.80 18.36
C PRO A 955 23.60 12.40 17.82
N ILE A 956 23.56 12.26 16.49
CA ILE A 956 23.23 10.97 15.86
C ILE A 956 24.23 9.85 16.19
N ALA A 957 25.50 10.17 16.45
CA ALA A 957 26.50 9.18 16.85
C ALA A 957 26.17 8.49 18.19
N ALA A 958 25.48 9.19 19.11
CA ALA A 958 25.21 8.71 20.46
C ALA A 958 23.93 9.37 21.03
N PRO A 959 22.74 9.03 20.50
CA PRO A 959 21.51 9.72 20.87
C PRO A 959 20.99 9.36 22.27
N GLY A 960 21.41 8.22 22.83
CA GLY A 960 20.84 7.67 24.08
C GLY A 960 19.32 7.55 23.98
N ASP A 961 18.59 7.94 25.01
CA ASP A 961 17.12 7.99 25.00
C ASP A 961 16.57 9.31 24.39
N GLY A 962 17.44 10.19 23.89
CA GLY A 962 17.07 11.48 23.33
C GLY A 962 16.53 11.39 21.89
N VAL A 963 15.90 12.47 21.43
CA VAL A 963 15.43 12.58 20.04
C VAL A 963 16.63 12.75 19.12
N ALA A 964 16.90 11.78 18.25
CA ALA A 964 18.03 11.79 17.33
C ALA A 964 17.74 12.58 16.04
N MET A 965 16.47 12.64 15.64
CA MET A 965 16.03 13.35 14.44
C MET A 965 14.62 13.90 14.57
N ALA A 966 14.34 14.98 13.83
CA ALA A 966 12.98 15.43 13.54
C ALA A 966 12.62 15.14 12.08
N ALA A 967 11.39 14.74 11.84
CA ALA A 967 10.84 14.48 10.52
C ALA A 967 9.59 15.35 10.30
N VAL A 968 9.56 16.11 9.20
CA VAL A 968 8.43 16.97 8.81
C VAL A 968 7.82 16.41 7.53
N PRO A 969 6.62 15.81 7.57
CA PRO A 969 6.02 15.20 6.40
C PRO A 969 5.54 16.30 5.44
N LEU A 970 5.96 16.21 4.18
CA LEU A 970 5.55 17.14 3.12
C LEU A 970 4.41 16.57 2.28
N SER A 971 4.47 15.27 1.98
CA SER A 971 3.47 14.54 1.21
C SER A 971 3.51 13.05 1.56
N ALA A 972 2.74 12.22 0.85
CA ALA A 972 2.81 10.76 1.00
C ALA A 972 4.16 10.15 0.55
N ARG A 973 5.01 10.93 -0.15
CA ARG A 973 6.31 10.50 -0.67
C ARG A 973 7.51 11.30 -0.14
N GLU A 974 7.30 12.54 0.27
CA GLU A 974 8.38 13.48 0.63
C GLU A 974 8.34 13.89 2.10
N VAL A 975 9.52 14.02 2.70
CA VAL A 975 9.72 14.40 4.10
C VAL A 975 10.99 15.24 4.25
N ILE A 976 10.99 16.22 5.14
CA ILE A 976 12.20 16.93 5.59
C ILE A 976 12.74 16.20 6.82
N VAL A 977 14.04 15.92 6.82
CA VAL A 977 14.75 15.33 7.96
C VAL A 977 15.73 16.36 8.51
N ILE A 978 15.80 16.44 9.83
CA ILE A 978 16.65 17.37 10.57
C ILE A 978 17.40 16.55 11.62
N GLU A 979 18.73 16.53 11.53
CA GLU A 979 19.59 15.76 12.44
C GLU A 979 20.77 16.59 12.98
N SER A 980 21.22 16.23 14.18
CA SER A 980 22.37 16.86 14.83
C SER A 980 23.66 16.09 14.53
N ARG A 981 24.62 16.74 13.88
CA ARG A 981 25.95 16.21 13.55
C ARG A 981 26.99 16.76 14.51
N ARG A 982 27.81 15.86 15.07
CA ARG A 982 28.96 16.21 15.91
C ARG A 982 30.15 15.34 15.56
N ARG A 983 31.36 15.81 15.86
CA ARG A 983 32.62 15.02 15.75
C ARG A 983 32.72 13.93 16.81
N LEU A 984 31.80 12.97 16.73
CA LEU A 984 31.68 11.79 17.60
C LEU A 984 31.52 10.56 16.71
N GLY A 985 31.73 9.37 17.28
CA GLY A 985 31.57 8.11 16.55
C GLY A 985 32.45 8.05 15.30
N GLU A 986 31.84 7.77 14.16
CA GLU A 986 32.55 7.66 12.87
C GLU A 986 33.06 9.01 12.33
N ASP A 987 32.61 10.13 12.91
CA ASP A 987 33.04 11.49 12.61
C ASP A 987 34.10 12.03 13.62
N ALA A 988 34.58 11.23 14.57
CA ALA A 988 35.54 11.66 15.61
C ALA A 988 37.00 11.72 15.11
N ASP A 989 37.71 12.82 15.45
CA ASP A 989 39.08 13.12 15.00
C ASP A 989 40.04 11.90 15.06
N PHE A 990 40.50 11.45 13.89
CA PHE A 990 41.37 10.28 13.74
C PHE A 990 42.86 10.58 14.00
N ASP A 991 43.51 9.83 14.91
CA ASP A 991 44.96 9.86 15.10
C ASP A 991 45.69 8.94 14.09
N ALA A 992 46.07 9.54 12.96
CA ALA A 992 46.80 8.86 11.90
C ALA A 992 48.20 8.35 12.29
N SER A 993 48.71 8.66 13.49
CA SER A 993 50.01 8.17 13.97
C SER A 993 50.00 6.71 14.43
N THR A 994 48.82 6.10 14.54
CA THR A 994 48.64 4.75 15.11
C THR A 994 48.61 3.61 14.09
N LEU A 995 48.59 3.88 12.78
CA LEU A 995 48.55 2.85 11.73
C LEU A 995 49.88 2.69 10.96
N PRO A 996 50.39 1.46 10.77
CA PRO A 996 51.52 1.21 9.88
C PRO A 996 51.10 1.37 8.41
N ASN A 997 51.86 2.13 7.62
CA ASN A 997 51.75 2.27 6.15
C ASN A 997 50.52 2.98 5.58
N VAL A 998 49.76 3.76 6.37
CA VAL A 998 48.80 4.69 5.79
C VAL A 998 49.54 5.94 5.30
N VAL A 999 49.57 6.14 3.99
CA VAL A 999 50.03 7.39 3.37
C VAL A 999 49.10 8.48 3.86
N SER A 1000 49.61 9.36 4.72
CA SER A 1000 48.97 10.62 5.09
C SER A 1000 48.46 11.31 3.82
N GLY A 1001 47.14 11.45 3.70
CA GLY A 1001 46.49 11.98 2.50
C GLY A 1001 44.99 11.67 2.44
N THR A 1002 44.49 10.77 3.28
CA THR A 1002 43.08 10.37 3.30
C THR A 1002 42.21 11.35 4.09
N SER A 1003 41.09 11.70 3.46
CA SER A 1003 39.99 12.56 3.89
C SER A 1003 39.68 12.48 5.40
N ARG A 1004 39.84 13.61 6.12
CA ARG A 1004 39.44 13.75 7.53
C ARG A 1004 37.95 14.19 7.63
N GLN A 1005 37.32 13.83 8.74
CA GLN A 1005 35.87 13.86 9.03
C GLN A 1005 35.26 15.27 9.15
N LEU A 1006 33.96 15.32 9.55
CA LEU A 1006 33.11 16.48 9.80
C LEU A 1006 33.89 17.75 10.18
N ALA A 1007 33.79 18.80 9.36
CA ALA A 1007 34.58 20.02 9.54
C ALA A 1007 34.22 20.77 10.84
N TYR A 1008 32.93 20.79 11.18
CA TYR A 1008 32.43 21.34 12.45
C TYR A 1008 31.05 20.79 12.76
N ASP A 1009 30.69 20.80 14.05
CA ASP A 1009 29.37 20.37 14.55
C ASP A 1009 28.26 21.27 14.00
N GLY A 1010 27.03 20.76 13.90
CA GLY A 1010 25.86 21.55 13.52
C GLY A 1010 24.64 20.73 13.16
N ILE A 1011 23.64 21.39 12.57
CA ILE A 1011 22.39 20.75 12.10
C ILE A 1011 22.46 20.50 10.60
N LEU A 1012 22.26 19.23 10.20
CA LEU A 1012 22.06 18.85 8.81
C LEU A 1012 20.56 18.82 8.52
N VAL A 1013 20.14 19.48 7.44
CA VAL A 1013 18.77 19.45 6.94
C VAL A 1013 18.77 18.89 5.52
N TYR A 1014 17.93 17.90 5.25
CA TYR A 1014 17.77 17.31 3.93
C TYR A 1014 16.33 16.88 3.67
N THR A 1015 15.95 16.79 2.39
CA THR A 1015 14.70 16.17 1.96
C THR A 1015 14.95 14.74 1.53
N VAL A 1016 13.93 13.90 1.72
CA VAL A 1016 13.87 12.53 1.21
C VAL A 1016 12.68 12.44 0.25
N ASP A 1017 12.90 11.96 -0.96
CA ASP A 1017 11.85 11.49 -1.88
C ASP A 1017 11.91 9.96 -1.94
N ALA A 1018 10.93 9.31 -1.28
CA ALA A 1018 10.90 7.87 -1.12
C ALA A 1018 10.63 7.09 -2.41
N LEU A 1019 10.20 7.77 -3.48
CA LEU A 1019 9.88 7.16 -4.76
C LEU A 1019 11.05 7.17 -5.76
N LEU A 1020 12.17 7.83 -5.44
CA LEU A 1020 13.36 7.80 -6.28
C LEU A 1020 14.17 6.53 -6.03
N ASP A 1021 14.63 5.91 -7.12
CA ASP A 1021 15.40 4.66 -7.08
C ASP A 1021 16.85 4.93 -6.66
N THR A 1022 17.58 3.85 -6.37
CA THR A 1022 19.03 3.90 -6.15
C THR A 1022 19.74 4.57 -7.32
N GLY A 1023 20.73 5.41 -7.03
CA GLY A 1023 21.42 6.13 -8.10
C GLY A 1023 20.67 7.35 -8.65
N ALA A 1024 19.50 7.71 -8.10
CA ALA A 1024 18.68 8.83 -8.60
C ALA A 1024 18.64 10.05 -7.65
N LEU A 1025 19.60 10.14 -6.71
CA LEU A 1025 19.68 11.20 -5.68
C LEU A 1025 18.36 11.34 -4.87
N PRO A 1026 17.91 10.27 -4.19
CA PRO A 1026 16.68 10.27 -3.39
C PRO A 1026 16.73 11.22 -2.18
N LEU A 1027 17.92 11.64 -1.75
CA LEU A 1027 18.14 12.60 -0.67
C LEU A 1027 18.79 13.87 -1.23
N ARG A 1028 18.34 15.04 -0.76
CA ARG A 1028 18.91 16.34 -1.16
C ARG A 1028 19.13 17.23 0.05
N ILE A 1029 20.34 17.78 0.17
CA ILE A 1029 20.69 18.70 1.25
C ILE A 1029 19.95 20.03 1.05
N ALA A 1030 19.53 20.66 2.13
CA ALA A 1030 18.88 21.96 2.06
C ALA A 1030 19.81 23.00 1.39
N GLY A 1031 19.27 23.71 0.39
CA GLY A 1031 20.05 24.62 -0.45
C GLY A 1031 20.52 24.02 -1.77
N ASP A 1032 20.36 22.71 -1.98
CA ASP A 1032 20.64 22.06 -3.26
C ASP A 1032 19.46 22.27 -4.25
N PRO A 1033 19.68 22.93 -5.40
CA PRO A 1033 18.66 23.11 -6.44
C PRO A 1033 18.36 21.82 -7.24
N GLY A 1034 18.95 20.68 -6.86
CA GLY A 1034 18.80 19.39 -7.53
C GLY A 1034 19.99 19.01 -8.41
N ASN A 1035 21.16 19.61 -8.18
CA ASN A 1035 22.39 19.33 -8.90
C ASN A 1035 23.55 18.87 -8.01
N GLY A 1036 23.28 18.59 -6.73
CA GLY A 1036 24.29 18.18 -5.76
C GLY A 1036 25.22 19.32 -5.34
N GLN A 1037 24.81 20.59 -5.49
CA GLN A 1037 25.65 21.76 -5.16
C GLN A 1037 24.96 22.69 -4.18
N THR A 1038 25.73 23.24 -3.23
CA THR A 1038 25.27 24.17 -2.19
C THR A 1038 26.21 25.37 -2.11
N ASP A 1039 25.67 26.55 -1.78
CA ASP A 1039 26.42 27.82 -1.83
C ASP A 1039 27.37 28.03 -0.65
N ASP A 1040 27.23 27.24 0.43
CA ASP A 1040 28.09 27.27 1.62
C ASP A 1040 28.09 25.86 2.26
N TYR A 1041 28.90 25.67 3.28
CA TYR A 1041 28.96 24.44 4.03
C TYR A 1041 27.57 24.03 4.58
N PRO A 1042 27.15 22.77 4.43
CA PRO A 1042 25.75 22.36 4.59
C PRO A 1042 25.25 22.22 6.04
N LEU A 1043 26.08 22.46 7.06
CA LEU A 1043 25.63 22.41 8.47
C LEU A 1043 25.31 23.80 9.03
N LEU A 1044 24.06 23.95 9.47
CA LEU A 1044 23.56 25.16 10.12
C LEU A 1044 24.10 25.27 11.56
N GLN A 1045 24.58 26.45 11.92
CA GLN A 1045 25.04 26.80 13.27
C GLN A 1045 23.93 27.49 14.08
N ALA A 1046 24.13 27.62 15.39
CA ALA A 1046 23.22 28.40 16.24
C ALA A 1046 23.08 29.85 15.71
N GLY A 1047 21.85 30.25 15.40
CA GLY A 1047 21.52 31.53 14.77
C GLY A 1047 21.21 31.43 13.27
N ASP A 1048 21.59 30.33 12.62
CA ASP A 1048 21.32 30.10 11.19
C ASP A 1048 19.91 29.55 10.97
N SER A 1049 19.40 29.74 9.75
CA SER A 1049 18.11 29.20 9.34
C SER A 1049 18.07 28.89 7.85
N VAL A 1050 17.25 27.92 7.47
CA VAL A 1050 16.96 27.59 6.08
C VAL A 1050 15.46 27.48 5.87
N THR A 1051 14.98 27.83 4.67
CA THR A 1051 13.58 27.66 4.28
C THR A 1051 13.48 26.77 3.06
N LEU A 1052 12.69 25.70 3.16
CA LEU A 1052 12.42 24.76 2.09
C LEU A 1052 10.99 24.24 2.20
N HIS A 1053 10.29 24.09 1.06
CA HIS A 1053 8.91 23.62 1.00
C HIS A 1053 7.96 24.35 1.97
N GLY A 1054 8.08 25.67 2.08
CA GLY A 1054 7.25 26.50 2.96
C GLY A 1054 7.53 26.37 4.47
N HIS A 1055 8.55 25.59 4.86
CA HIS A 1055 8.98 25.42 6.25
C HIS A 1055 10.31 26.12 6.51
N THR A 1056 10.36 26.92 7.56
CA THR A 1056 11.60 27.52 8.07
C THR A 1056 12.12 26.71 9.25
N ILE A 1057 13.34 26.20 9.11
CA ILE A 1057 14.08 25.49 10.16
C ILE A 1057 15.18 26.43 10.65
N ALA A 1058 15.14 26.83 11.92
CA ALA A 1058 16.13 27.71 12.53
C ALA A 1058 16.79 27.05 13.74
N VAL A 1059 18.11 27.08 13.81
CA VAL A 1059 18.87 26.55 14.97
C VAL A 1059 18.89 27.63 16.05
N THR A 1060 18.16 27.38 17.14
CA THR A 1060 17.93 28.36 18.19
C THR A 1060 18.94 28.28 19.34
N ALA A 1061 19.55 27.12 19.57
CA ALA A 1061 20.58 26.93 20.59
C ALA A 1061 21.47 25.72 20.27
N ASP A 1062 22.72 25.78 20.74
CA ASP A 1062 23.64 24.66 20.92
C ASP A 1062 24.16 24.74 22.36
N ASP A 1063 23.89 23.71 23.17
CA ASP A 1063 24.33 23.64 24.58
C ASP A 1063 25.63 22.84 24.77
N GLY A 1064 26.28 22.43 23.68
CA GLY A 1064 27.48 21.60 23.67
C GLY A 1064 27.20 20.10 23.70
N GLU A 1065 26.00 19.68 24.12
CA GLU A 1065 25.56 18.28 24.07
C GLU A 1065 24.53 18.07 22.96
N THR A 1066 23.62 19.02 22.77
CA THR A 1066 22.45 18.93 21.89
C THR A 1066 22.21 20.23 21.13
N HIS A 1067 21.47 20.14 20.03
CA HIS A 1067 21.01 21.30 19.27
C HIS A 1067 19.50 21.47 19.43
N THR A 1068 19.03 22.71 19.59
CA THR A 1068 17.58 23.00 19.61
C THR A 1068 17.18 23.71 18.33
N VAL A 1069 16.25 23.12 17.57
CA VAL A 1069 15.71 23.68 16.33
C VAL A 1069 14.28 24.14 16.51
N SER A 1070 13.93 25.25 15.86
CA SER A 1070 12.54 25.69 15.69
C SER A 1070 12.10 25.45 14.25
N ILE A 1071 10.91 24.89 14.07
CA ILE A 1071 10.32 24.54 12.78
C ILE A 1071 9.02 25.32 12.66
N THR A 1072 8.86 26.12 11.61
CA THR A 1072 7.66 26.94 11.40
C THR A 1072 7.17 26.84 9.96
N ARG A 1073 5.89 26.55 9.75
CA ARG A 1073 5.22 26.53 8.44
C ARG A 1073 4.67 27.92 8.09
N SER A 1074 4.95 28.41 6.89
CA SER A 1074 4.46 29.70 6.41
C SER A 1074 2.95 29.66 6.13
N ALA A 1075 2.22 30.71 6.50
CA ALA A 1075 0.76 30.79 6.39
C ALA A 1075 0.22 31.07 4.97
N THR A 1076 1.09 31.10 3.95
CA THR A 1076 0.81 31.67 2.63
C THR A 1076 0.87 30.69 1.46
N ASP A 1077 0.78 29.37 1.69
CA ASP A 1077 0.64 28.39 0.60
C ASP A 1077 -0.64 27.55 0.79
N PRO A 1078 -1.53 27.49 -0.22
CA PRO A 1078 -2.83 26.84 -0.15
C PRO A 1078 -2.79 25.32 -0.04
#